data_AF-A0A438J5E4-F1
#
_entry.id   AF-A0A438J5E4-F1
#
_cell.length_a   1.000
_cell.length_b   1.000
_cell.length_c   1.000
_cell.angle_alpha   90.00
_cell.angle_beta   90.00
_cell.angle_gamma   90.00
#
_symmetry.space_group_name_H-M   'P 1'
#
loop_
_entity.id
_entity.type
_entity.pdbx_description
1 polymer ?
#
loop_
_entity_poly.entity_id
_entity_poly.type
_entity_poly.pdbx_seq_one_letter_code
_entity_poly.pdbx_strand_id
1 'polypeptide(L)'
;MEQFRQIGEVWGSLKALMVFKDDIQINKRQCCLLFDIFSSAFKTIVEEIRQNLRLEEKNTKWKALEQPLRELHRAFKDAELYIRNCLDTKDWWGKAMSLHQNNDSVEFHIHNLLCTFPIVIEAIETAGEMSGLALATKYEKEWNDPKLFQWKFGKQYLVTREICSRLESAWKEDRWLLLEMIREKKSSGSVGKNEQKLGDLLLKKLNGSEKFNGKLSPGSVLVGAKDYQIEPLNSEISSLLSLSHPNIMQYLCGFYDEEKKECLLVMEMMNKDLHSQIKENCGQRRRILFPLPVMVDLMLQIARGMEYLHSVKVYHGDLNPSNIFLKARNSSTEGYFHAKVSGFGLSSIKNHTFSRSSPGQNGTDPLIWHAPEVLAEQEQLGSSCSSKFSEKADVYSFGMLCFELLTGKVPFEDSHLQGDKMSRNIRAGERPLFPFPSHKYLANLAKRCWHTDPVQRPSFSSICRILRYIKRFLVQNPDHSQPELTQPPVDYFELEAGFVKKLTVEGQLDPMPVSQIPFQMFAYRLVEKEKTSLDYKDKSSESASEAAASGSGDENVALVDDPFLQASEGRLVCSETPEKKISPAKISAESKTRRSLGTPKTQAQKPTPLKPCGGMKLNRGAQMGLGRTSGHALDSDVS
;
A
#
# COMPACT_ATOMS: atom_id res chain seq x y z
N MET A 1 -14.82 -0.67 23.42
CA MET A 1 -14.16 -0.42 24.72
C MET A 1 -12.90 -1.24 24.94
N GLU A 2 -12.93 -2.57 24.73
CA GLU A 2 -11.72 -3.40 24.95
C GLU A 2 -10.54 -2.98 24.08
N GLN A 3 -10.75 -2.74 22.78
CA GLN A 3 -9.71 -2.21 21.88
C GLN A 3 -9.13 -0.87 22.40
N PHE A 4 -9.98 0.02 22.91
CA PHE A 4 -9.53 1.29 23.47
C PHE A 4 -8.69 1.12 24.75
N ARG A 5 -9.08 0.17 25.61
CA ARG A 5 -8.31 -0.22 26.80
C ARG A 5 -6.91 -0.69 26.41
N GLN A 6 -6.81 -1.54 25.39
CA GLN A 6 -5.53 -2.06 24.87
C GLN A 6 -4.65 -0.93 24.30
N ILE A 7 -5.21 0.05 23.57
CA ILE A 7 -4.47 1.26 23.17
C ILE A 7 -3.90 1.98 24.40
N GLY A 8 -4.70 2.11 25.46
CA GLY A 8 -4.27 2.71 26.72
C GLY A 8 -3.11 1.97 27.40
N GLU A 9 -3.12 0.63 27.36
CA GLU A 9 -2.01 -0.20 27.85
C GLU A 9 -0.72 0.05 27.06
N VAL A 10 -0.82 0.09 25.73
CA VAL A 10 0.33 0.38 24.85
C VAL A 10 0.86 1.79 25.08
N TRP A 11 -0.02 2.76 25.23
CA TRP A 11 0.38 4.13 25.56
C TRP A 11 1.05 4.22 26.94
N GLY A 12 0.58 3.44 27.92
CA GLY A 12 1.25 3.28 29.21
C GLY A 12 2.66 2.68 29.08
N SER A 13 2.83 1.66 28.24
CA SER A 13 4.13 1.08 27.90
C SER A 13 5.06 2.11 27.23
N LEU A 14 4.55 2.85 26.24
CA LEU A 14 5.27 3.94 25.58
C LEU A 14 5.76 4.99 26.57
N LYS A 15 4.91 5.40 27.53
CA LYS A 15 5.29 6.31 28.61
C LYS A 15 6.42 5.75 29.45
N ALA A 16 6.35 4.48 29.84
CA ALA A 16 7.39 3.84 30.64
C ALA A 16 8.73 3.78 29.89
N LEU A 17 8.70 3.44 28.59
CA LEU A 17 9.90 3.46 27.74
C LEU A 17 10.50 4.87 27.64
N MET A 18 9.67 5.89 27.44
CA MET A 18 10.12 7.27 27.26
C MET A 18 10.58 7.96 28.55
N VAL A 19 10.47 7.32 29.72
CA VAL A 19 11.22 7.74 30.93
C VAL A 19 12.72 7.67 30.68
N PHE A 20 13.18 6.68 29.90
CA PHE A 20 14.58 6.46 29.53
C PHE A 20 14.98 7.16 28.23
N LYS A 21 14.27 8.23 27.84
CA LYS A 21 14.54 8.96 26.59
C LYS A 21 15.97 9.48 26.47
N ASP A 22 16.65 9.70 27.59
CA ASP A 22 18.03 10.19 27.62
C ASP A 22 19.05 9.09 27.33
N ASP A 23 18.67 7.82 27.45
CA ASP A 23 19.48 6.66 27.07
C ASP A 23 19.38 6.36 25.56
N ILE A 24 18.43 6.98 24.85
CA ILE A 24 18.31 6.86 23.39
C ILE A 24 19.47 7.59 22.73
N GLN A 25 20.42 6.81 22.20
CA GLN A 25 21.58 7.37 21.52
C GLN A 25 21.25 7.80 20.09
N ILE A 26 20.48 7.01 19.34
CA ILE A 26 20.16 7.26 17.92
C ILE A 26 18.65 7.52 17.78
N ASN A 27 18.29 8.54 16.99
CA ASN A 27 16.89 8.93 16.70
C ASN A 27 16.09 9.46 17.92
N LYS A 28 16.76 10.09 18.89
CA LYS A 28 16.11 10.62 20.09
C LYS A 28 15.00 11.62 19.78
N ARG A 29 15.23 12.58 18.87
CA ARG A 29 14.25 13.61 18.49
C ARG A 29 13.05 13.00 17.77
N GLN A 30 13.30 12.05 16.88
CA GLN A 30 12.28 11.25 16.20
C GLN A 30 11.44 10.44 17.20
N CYS A 31 12.05 9.77 18.19
CA CYS A 31 11.32 9.06 19.25
C CYS A 31 10.48 10.00 20.12
N CYS A 32 11.00 11.19 20.48
CA CYS A 32 10.22 12.20 21.19
C CYS A 32 9.03 12.70 20.37
N LEU A 33 9.23 13.01 19.08
CA LEU A 33 8.15 13.40 18.17
C LEU A 33 7.06 12.31 18.08
N LEU A 34 7.49 11.06 17.91
CA LEU A 34 6.59 9.91 17.84
C LEU A 34 5.79 9.77 19.14
N PHE A 35 6.43 9.89 20.30
CA PHE A 35 5.74 9.83 21.58
C PHE A 35 4.72 10.97 21.76
N ASP A 36 5.07 12.19 21.36
CA ASP A 36 4.22 13.38 21.55
C ASP A 36 2.97 13.32 20.67
N ILE A 37 3.11 12.91 19.40
CA ILE A 37 1.96 12.80 18.49
C ILE A 37 1.05 11.63 18.87
N PHE A 38 1.59 10.48 19.29
CA PHE A 38 0.78 9.36 19.79
C PHE A 38 0.11 9.68 21.13
N SER A 39 0.75 10.46 22.00
CA SER A 39 0.12 10.97 23.21
C SER A 39 -1.01 11.94 22.90
N SER A 40 -0.84 12.81 21.90
CA SER A 40 -1.89 13.71 21.42
C SER A 40 -3.05 12.94 20.79
N ALA A 41 -2.76 11.89 20.02
CA ALA A 41 -3.74 10.97 19.45
C ALA A 41 -4.61 10.34 20.54
N PHE A 42 -3.98 9.75 21.57
CA PHE A 42 -4.70 9.11 22.67
C PHE A 42 -5.58 10.11 23.43
N LYS A 43 -5.04 11.28 23.80
CA LYS A 43 -5.80 12.33 24.50
C LYS A 43 -7.00 12.82 23.69
N THR A 44 -6.79 13.07 22.40
CA THR A 44 -7.86 13.54 21.51
C THR A 44 -8.98 12.51 21.41
N ILE A 45 -8.67 11.21 21.27
CA ILE A 45 -9.69 10.16 21.25
C ILE A 45 -10.44 10.07 22.59
N VAL A 46 -9.76 10.22 23.73
CA VAL A 46 -10.43 10.28 25.04
C VAL A 46 -11.43 11.44 25.06
N GLU A 47 -11.04 12.62 24.59
CA GLU A 47 -11.91 13.81 24.53
C GLU A 47 -13.11 13.56 23.61
N GLU A 48 -12.89 13.05 22.39
CA GLU A 48 -13.93 12.79 21.39
C GLU A 48 -14.92 11.71 21.84
N ILE A 49 -14.44 10.61 22.45
CA ILE A 49 -15.33 9.58 23.02
C ILE A 49 -16.17 10.16 24.15
N ARG A 50 -15.59 10.99 25.02
CA ARG A 50 -16.32 11.61 26.15
C ARG A 50 -17.37 12.62 25.69
N GLN A 51 -17.09 13.37 24.64
CA GLN A 51 -17.99 14.41 24.12
C GLN A 51 -19.11 13.82 23.27
N ASN A 52 -18.81 12.80 22.45
CA ASN A 52 -19.72 12.33 21.41
C ASN A 52 -20.39 10.99 21.71
N LEU A 53 -20.02 10.26 22.77
CA LEU A 53 -20.57 8.93 23.06
C LEU A 53 -21.07 8.79 24.49
N ARG A 54 -22.09 7.96 24.67
CA ARG A 54 -22.64 7.57 25.97
C ARG A 54 -22.07 6.21 26.40
N LEU A 55 -21.51 6.13 27.61
CA LEU A 55 -20.86 4.92 28.14
C LEU A 55 -21.83 3.76 28.35
N GLU A 56 -23.11 4.06 28.58
CA GLU A 56 -24.18 3.09 28.79
C GLU A 56 -24.44 2.26 27.51
N GLU A 57 -24.17 2.83 26.34
CA GLU A 57 -24.45 2.23 25.02
C GLU A 57 -23.26 1.43 24.45
N LYS A 58 -22.24 1.16 25.29
CA LYS A 58 -20.97 0.54 24.88
C LYS A 58 -21.08 -0.85 24.23
N ASN A 59 -22.15 -1.60 24.53
CA ASN A 59 -22.34 -2.96 24.04
C ASN A 59 -23.26 -3.03 22.81
N THR A 60 -23.89 -1.92 22.42
CA THR A 60 -24.89 -1.88 21.34
C THR A 60 -24.40 -1.03 20.18
N LYS A 61 -24.20 0.28 20.39
CA LYS A 61 -23.91 1.25 19.31
C LYS A 61 -22.43 1.39 18.96
N TRP A 62 -21.54 0.90 19.82
CA TRP A 62 -20.09 1.07 19.65
C TRP A 62 -19.44 -0.01 18.77
N LYS A 63 -20.22 -0.93 18.19
CA LYS A 63 -19.70 -2.01 17.32
C LYS A 63 -18.91 -1.44 16.13
N ALA A 64 -19.35 -0.31 15.57
CA ALA A 64 -18.68 0.37 14.45
C ALA A 64 -17.25 0.86 14.80
N LEU A 65 -16.92 1.03 16.09
CA LEU A 65 -15.61 1.50 16.55
C LEU A 65 -14.56 0.38 16.62
N GLU A 66 -14.99 -0.88 16.59
CA GLU A 66 -14.09 -2.00 16.90
C GLU A 66 -12.91 -2.09 15.94
N GLN A 67 -13.16 -2.05 14.63
CA GLN A 67 -12.13 -2.18 13.60
C GLN A 67 -11.25 -0.92 13.48
N PRO A 68 -11.80 0.31 13.45
CA PRO A 68 -10.97 1.52 13.50
C PRO A 68 -10.02 1.56 14.71
N LEU A 69 -10.52 1.21 15.91
CA LEU A 69 -9.68 1.18 17.10
C LEU A 69 -8.66 0.04 17.07
N ARG A 70 -8.98 -1.10 16.45
CA ARG A 70 -8.02 -2.20 16.26
C ARG A 70 -6.85 -1.80 15.35
N GLU A 71 -7.14 -1.13 14.24
CA GLU A 71 -6.11 -0.58 13.35
C GLU A 71 -5.25 0.46 14.07
N LEU A 72 -5.87 1.31 14.88
CA LEU A 72 -5.14 2.30 15.67
C LEU A 72 -4.26 1.63 16.73
N HIS A 73 -4.76 0.61 17.43
CA HIS A 73 -3.97 -0.19 18.36
C HIS A 73 -2.73 -0.78 17.69
N ARG A 74 -2.86 -1.28 16.45
CA ARG A 74 -1.71 -1.75 15.66
C ARG A 74 -0.69 -0.65 15.40
N ALA A 75 -1.13 0.55 15.01
CA ALA A 75 -0.23 1.69 14.83
C ALA A 75 0.53 2.04 16.13
N PHE A 76 -0.15 2.00 17.28
CA PHE A 76 0.47 2.19 18.60
C PHE A 76 1.50 1.10 18.92
N LYS A 77 1.20 -0.16 18.61
CA LYS A 77 2.14 -1.29 18.79
C LYS A 77 3.38 -1.17 17.92
N ASP A 78 3.21 -0.79 16.66
CA ASP A 78 4.33 -0.59 15.73
C ASP A 78 5.24 0.56 16.24
N ALA A 79 4.66 1.65 16.75
CA ALA A 79 5.41 2.76 17.35
C ALA A 79 6.14 2.37 18.66
N GLU A 80 5.50 1.57 19.52
CA GLU A 80 6.10 1.00 20.74
C GLU A 80 7.34 0.18 20.40
N LEU A 81 7.23 -0.69 19.40
CA LEU A 81 8.33 -1.53 18.96
C LEU A 81 9.49 -0.72 18.38
N TYR A 82 9.21 0.32 17.59
CA TYR A 82 10.23 1.22 17.06
C TYR A 82 11.03 1.89 18.18
N ILE A 83 10.35 2.49 19.15
CA ILE A 83 11.01 3.14 20.30
C ILE A 83 11.83 2.12 21.11
N ARG A 84 11.31 0.91 21.31
CA ARG A 84 12.06 -0.16 21.98
C ARG A 84 13.35 -0.53 21.23
N ASN A 85 13.30 -0.61 19.90
CA ASN A 85 14.48 -0.91 19.08
C ASN A 85 15.53 0.21 19.15
N CYS A 86 15.09 1.47 19.18
CA CYS A 86 15.97 2.65 19.36
C CYS A 86 16.58 2.74 20.77
N LEU A 87 15.86 2.28 21.80
CA LEU A 87 16.35 2.23 23.19
C LEU A 87 17.36 1.11 23.45
N ASP A 88 17.30 0.01 22.69
CA ASP A 88 18.22 -1.10 22.89
C ASP A 88 19.68 -0.64 22.61
N THR A 89 20.60 -1.00 23.51
CA THR A 89 21.99 -0.52 23.49
C THR A 89 22.94 -1.47 22.78
N LYS A 90 22.45 -2.64 22.33
CA LYS A 90 23.25 -3.62 21.59
C LYS A 90 23.67 -3.09 20.22
N ASP A 91 24.89 -3.43 19.82
CA ASP A 91 25.48 -3.15 18.50
C ASP A 91 25.25 -1.71 17.99
N TRP A 92 25.81 -0.75 18.71
CA TRP A 92 25.64 0.68 18.37
C TRP A 92 26.08 1.01 16.94
N TRP A 93 27.19 0.42 16.46
CA TRP A 93 27.69 0.67 15.11
C TRP A 93 26.79 0.07 14.04
N GLY A 94 26.28 -1.15 14.22
CA GLY A 94 25.26 -1.73 13.34
C GLY A 94 23.98 -0.89 13.30
N LYS A 95 23.55 -0.37 14.45
CA LYS A 95 22.40 0.56 14.52
C LYS A 95 22.68 1.88 13.83
N ALA A 96 23.85 2.48 14.02
CA ALA A 96 24.24 3.68 13.30
C ALA A 96 24.21 3.44 11.78
N MET A 97 24.73 2.30 11.30
CA MET A 97 24.65 1.93 9.90
C MET A 97 23.22 1.76 9.39
N SER A 98 22.35 1.09 10.15
CA SER A 98 20.95 0.89 9.72
C SER A 98 20.13 2.18 9.79
N LEU A 99 20.36 3.03 10.80
CA LEU A 99 19.48 4.15 11.14
C LEU A 99 19.96 5.52 10.62
N HIS A 100 21.19 5.66 10.09
CA HIS A 100 21.76 6.97 9.73
C HIS A 100 20.95 7.78 8.71
N GLN A 101 20.18 7.14 7.84
CA GLN A 101 19.29 7.79 6.88
C GLN A 101 17.81 7.59 7.23
N ASN A 102 17.50 6.86 8.31
CA ASN A 102 16.16 6.42 8.64
C ASN A 102 15.24 7.59 8.97
N ASN A 103 14.13 7.69 8.23
CA ASN A 103 13.03 8.61 8.51
C ASN A 103 11.73 7.82 8.78
N ASP A 104 11.83 6.58 9.27
CA ASP A 104 10.67 5.69 9.45
C ASP A 104 9.71 6.22 10.51
N SER A 105 10.19 7.03 11.47
CA SER A 105 9.30 7.66 12.46
C SER A 105 8.20 8.47 11.77
N VAL A 106 8.56 9.29 10.78
CA VAL A 106 7.63 10.13 10.01
C VAL A 106 6.99 9.33 8.88
N GLU A 107 7.82 8.74 8.02
CA GLU A 107 7.37 8.12 6.77
C GLU A 107 6.67 6.77 6.98
N PHE A 108 6.83 6.11 8.12
CA PHE A 108 6.13 4.85 8.37
C PHE A 108 5.15 4.97 9.55
N HIS A 109 5.63 5.29 10.75
CA HIS A 109 4.79 5.24 11.94
C HIS A 109 3.77 6.39 12.00
N ILE A 110 4.21 7.64 11.79
CA ILE A 110 3.31 8.80 11.78
C ILE A 110 2.42 8.79 10.54
N HIS A 111 2.93 8.40 9.37
CA HIS A 111 2.10 8.16 8.19
C HIS A 111 0.93 7.21 8.50
N ASN A 112 1.21 6.04 9.09
CA ASN A 112 0.17 5.06 9.42
C ASN A 112 -0.80 5.59 10.47
N LEU A 113 -0.32 6.33 11.48
CA LEU A 113 -1.19 7.03 12.43
C LEU A 113 -2.12 8.00 11.72
N LEU A 114 -1.61 8.91 10.89
CA LEU A 114 -2.41 9.93 10.21
C LEU A 114 -3.33 9.36 9.12
N CYS A 115 -3.07 8.16 8.62
CA CYS A 115 -4.01 7.43 7.76
C CYS A 115 -5.17 6.82 8.57
N THR A 116 -4.87 6.27 9.74
CA THR A 116 -5.88 5.57 10.56
C THR A 116 -6.71 6.52 11.42
N PHE A 117 -6.11 7.62 11.88
CA PHE A 117 -6.73 8.53 12.83
C PHE A 117 -8.03 9.18 12.30
N PRO A 118 -8.10 9.66 11.03
CA PRO A 118 -9.36 10.16 10.45
C PRO A 118 -10.49 9.12 10.46
N ILE A 119 -10.16 7.84 10.25
CA ILE A 119 -11.12 6.73 10.26
C ILE A 119 -11.74 6.58 11.66
N VAL A 120 -10.92 6.72 12.71
CA VAL A 120 -11.36 6.63 14.11
C VAL A 120 -12.25 7.80 14.48
N ILE A 121 -11.86 9.03 14.15
CA ILE A 121 -12.66 10.23 14.40
C ILE A 121 -14.03 10.10 13.74
N GLU A 122 -14.07 9.72 12.47
CA GLU A 122 -15.34 9.54 11.76
C GLU A 122 -16.19 8.41 12.34
N ALA A 123 -15.58 7.31 12.78
CA ALA A 123 -16.32 6.22 13.40
C ALA A 123 -16.94 6.64 14.75
N ILE A 124 -16.25 7.51 15.51
CA ILE A 124 -16.79 8.13 16.73
C ILE A 124 -17.97 9.04 16.39
N GLU A 125 -17.84 9.88 15.37
CA GLU A 125 -18.92 10.74 14.89
C GLU A 125 -20.15 9.94 14.48
N THR A 126 -19.96 8.91 13.67
CA THR A 126 -21.04 8.03 13.20
C THR A 126 -21.74 7.31 14.36
N ALA A 127 -20.97 6.87 15.36
CA ALA A 127 -21.53 6.27 16.57
C ALA A 127 -22.29 7.30 17.42
N GLY A 128 -21.82 8.56 17.48
CA GLY A 128 -22.51 9.66 18.15
C GLY A 128 -23.83 10.06 17.48
N GLU A 129 -23.85 10.08 16.14
CA GLU A 129 -25.07 10.30 15.34
C GLU A 129 -26.13 9.23 15.65
N MET A 130 -25.74 7.95 15.72
CA MET A 130 -26.63 6.84 16.16
C MET A 130 -27.12 7.00 17.62
N SER A 131 -26.39 7.75 18.43
CA SER A 131 -26.76 8.11 19.80
C SER A 131 -27.62 9.37 19.90
N GLY A 132 -27.95 10.02 18.77
CA GLY A 132 -28.79 11.22 18.70
C GLY A 132 -28.04 12.54 18.97
N LEU A 133 -26.71 12.54 18.92
CA LEU A 133 -25.88 13.74 19.01
C LEU A 133 -25.66 14.26 17.58
N ALA A 134 -26.28 15.40 17.23
CA ALA A 134 -26.21 15.96 15.88
C ALA A 134 -24.84 16.61 15.59
N LEU A 135 -24.16 16.17 14.53
CA LEU A 135 -22.84 16.66 14.08
C LEU A 135 -22.89 17.38 12.70
N ALA A 136 -24.06 17.93 12.34
CA ALA A 136 -24.40 18.28 10.96
C ALA A 136 -23.55 19.37 10.26
N THR A 137 -22.67 20.10 10.95
CA THR A 137 -21.96 21.28 10.38
C THR A 137 -20.49 21.06 10.03
N LYS A 138 -19.96 19.82 10.17
CA LYS A 138 -18.52 19.58 9.98
C LYS A 138 -18.07 19.50 8.50
N TYR A 139 -18.92 18.94 7.63
CA TYR A 139 -18.55 18.61 6.24
C TYR A 139 -19.17 19.61 5.25
N GLU A 140 -18.83 20.88 5.42
CA GLU A 140 -19.25 21.97 4.52
C GLU A 140 -18.14 22.35 3.53
N LYS A 141 -18.53 22.84 2.34
CA LYS A 141 -17.60 23.14 1.23
C LYS A 141 -16.53 24.16 1.58
N GLU A 142 -16.85 25.10 2.48
CA GLU A 142 -15.94 26.14 2.95
C GLU A 142 -14.69 25.58 3.64
N TRP A 143 -14.77 24.38 4.21
CA TRP A 143 -13.64 23.72 4.86
C TRP A 143 -12.72 22.96 3.92
N ASN A 144 -13.04 22.94 2.61
CA ASN A 144 -12.17 22.40 1.58
C ASN A 144 -11.04 23.38 1.31
N ASP A 145 -10.11 23.58 2.23
CA ASP A 145 -8.86 24.30 2.02
C ASP A 145 -7.86 23.81 3.08
N PRO A 146 -6.61 23.48 2.72
CA PRO A 146 -5.66 22.92 3.67
C PRO A 146 -5.41 23.82 4.89
N LYS A 147 -5.38 25.14 4.70
CA LYS A 147 -5.08 26.11 5.76
C LYS A 147 -6.29 26.31 6.67
N LEU A 148 -7.49 26.42 6.10
CA LEU A 148 -8.73 26.50 6.88
C LEU A 148 -8.99 25.21 7.65
N PHE A 149 -8.77 24.05 7.02
CA PHE A 149 -8.84 22.75 7.68
C PHE A 149 -7.85 22.66 8.84
N GLN A 150 -6.59 23.04 8.62
CA GLN A 150 -5.58 23.04 9.68
C GLN A 150 -5.95 23.98 10.82
N TRP A 151 -6.45 25.17 10.52
CA TRP A 151 -6.87 26.13 11.53
C TRP A 151 -8.04 25.63 12.36
N LYS A 152 -9.08 25.08 11.71
CA LYS A 152 -10.32 24.64 12.38
C LYS A 152 -10.18 23.28 13.05
N PHE A 153 -9.60 22.31 12.36
CA PHE A 153 -9.57 20.90 12.76
C PHE A 153 -8.16 20.38 13.05
N GLY A 154 -7.11 21.20 12.97
CA GLY A 154 -5.74 20.73 13.12
C GLY A 154 -5.42 20.07 14.46
N LYS A 155 -6.03 20.53 15.57
CA LYS A 155 -5.92 19.84 16.87
C LYS A 155 -6.61 18.47 16.82
N GLN A 156 -7.81 18.41 16.26
CA GLN A 156 -8.59 17.18 16.15
C GLN A 156 -7.88 16.14 15.28
N TYR A 157 -7.19 16.53 14.22
CA TYR A 157 -6.50 15.62 13.29
C TYR A 157 -4.98 15.56 13.48
N LEU A 158 -4.45 16.01 14.63
CA LEU A 158 -3.03 15.90 14.99
C LEU A 158 -2.05 16.63 14.05
N VAL A 159 -2.52 17.66 13.34
CA VAL A 159 -1.74 18.45 12.38
C VAL A 159 -1.64 19.91 12.81
N THR A 160 -1.38 20.14 14.10
CA THR A 160 -1.09 21.48 14.62
C THR A 160 0.20 22.03 14.00
N ARG A 161 0.34 23.36 13.95
CA ARG A 161 1.55 24.02 13.41
C ARG A 161 2.84 23.52 14.09
N GLU A 162 2.79 23.28 15.39
CA GLU A 162 3.91 22.75 16.18
C GLU A 162 4.32 21.35 15.73
N ILE A 163 3.35 20.43 15.60
CA ILE A 163 3.62 19.05 15.14
C ILE A 163 4.18 19.10 13.72
N CYS A 164 3.56 19.87 12.82
CA CYS A 164 4.03 20.00 11.44
C CYS A 164 5.48 20.51 11.35
N SER A 165 5.85 21.53 12.12
CA SER A 165 7.22 22.03 12.15
C SER A 165 8.22 20.97 12.61
N ARG A 166 7.83 20.13 13.59
CA ARG A 166 8.70 19.07 14.11
C ARG A 166 8.85 17.88 13.17
N LEU A 167 7.83 17.58 12.35
CA LEU A 167 7.93 16.55 11.30
C LEU A 167 9.07 16.86 10.32
N GLU A 168 9.34 18.14 10.07
CA GLU A 168 10.40 18.57 9.14
C GLU A 168 11.79 18.70 9.80
N SER A 169 11.85 19.02 11.10
CA SER A 169 13.11 19.30 11.81
C SER A 169 13.71 18.07 12.51
N ALA A 170 12.89 17.16 13.05
CA ALA A 170 13.36 16.10 13.95
C ALA A 170 14.42 15.19 13.31
N TRP A 171 14.22 14.81 12.04
CA TRP A 171 15.19 13.99 11.31
C TRP A 171 16.52 14.73 11.08
N LYS A 172 16.48 16.04 10.78
CA LYS A 172 17.68 16.87 10.56
C LYS A 172 18.47 17.02 11.86
N GLU A 173 17.77 17.25 12.98
CA GLU A 173 18.37 17.35 14.30
C GLU A 173 19.04 16.05 14.73
N ASP A 174 18.37 14.90 14.58
CA ASP A 174 18.96 13.59 14.92
C ASP A 174 20.15 13.23 14.03
N ARG A 175 20.09 13.58 12.74
CA ARG A 175 21.22 13.41 11.83
C ARG A 175 22.45 14.20 12.29
N TRP A 176 22.24 15.43 12.76
CA TRP A 176 23.31 16.27 13.29
C TRP A 176 23.87 15.71 14.61
N LEU A 177 23.01 15.26 15.54
CA LEU A 177 23.44 14.61 16.78
C LEU A 177 24.23 13.33 16.52
N LEU A 178 23.80 12.51 15.55
CA LEU A 178 24.51 11.30 15.16
C LEU A 178 25.92 11.61 14.64
N LEU A 179 26.05 12.66 13.82
CA LEU A 179 27.34 13.14 13.33
C LEU A 179 28.30 13.49 14.48
N GLU A 180 27.81 14.21 15.49
CA GLU A 180 28.60 14.64 16.64
C GLU A 180 29.06 13.44 17.48
N MET A 181 28.13 12.52 17.81
CA MET A 181 28.45 11.29 18.54
C MET A 181 29.49 10.41 17.82
N ILE A 182 29.43 10.30 16.49
CA ILE A 182 30.42 9.52 15.73
C ILE A 182 31.81 10.17 15.87
N ARG A 183 31.91 11.51 15.86
CA ARG A 183 33.18 12.23 16.07
C ARG A 183 33.71 11.99 17.47
N GLU A 184 32.86 12.09 18.49
CA GLU A 184 33.23 11.87 19.89
C GLU A 184 33.74 10.44 20.12
N LYS A 185 32.99 9.42 19.67
CA LYS A 185 33.41 8.02 19.80
C LYS A 185 34.73 7.77 19.08
N LYS A 186 34.95 8.34 17.90
CA LYS A 186 36.22 8.21 17.19
C LYS A 186 37.40 8.84 17.96
N SER A 187 37.15 9.92 18.69
CA SER A 187 38.17 10.63 19.47
C SER A 187 38.51 9.96 20.81
N SER A 188 37.65 9.07 21.34
CA SER A 188 37.78 8.51 22.69
C SER A 188 38.85 7.42 22.86
N GLY A 189 39.64 7.11 21.82
CA GLY A 189 40.80 6.20 21.89
C GLY A 189 40.49 4.72 22.15
N SER A 190 39.25 4.36 22.49
CA SER A 190 38.80 3.01 22.85
C SER A 190 38.21 2.21 21.68
N VAL A 191 38.37 2.69 20.44
CA VAL A 191 37.68 2.17 19.26
C VAL A 191 38.60 1.26 18.44
N GLY A 192 38.12 0.08 18.07
CA GLY A 192 38.89 -0.87 17.25
C GLY A 192 39.18 -0.30 15.86
N LYS A 193 40.25 -0.79 15.21
CA LYS A 193 40.66 -0.33 13.85
C LYS A 193 39.51 -0.40 12.82
N ASN A 194 38.64 -1.40 12.93
CA ASN A 194 37.50 -1.59 12.01
C ASN A 194 36.37 -0.58 12.28
N GLU A 195 36.06 -0.33 13.55
CA GLU A 195 35.07 0.67 13.95
C GLU A 195 35.51 2.09 13.57
N GLN A 196 36.82 2.37 13.62
CA GLN A 196 37.37 3.65 13.17
C GLN A 196 37.16 3.86 11.66
N LYS A 197 37.41 2.83 10.85
CA LYS A 197 37.12 2.84 9.41
C LYS A 197 35.62 3.01 9.12
N LEU A 198 34.78 2.36 9.91
CA LEU A 198 33.33 2.48 9.78
C LEU A 198 32.83 3.89 10.13
N GLY A 199 33.35 4.48 11.20
CA GLY A 199 33.11 5.87 11.56
C GLY A 199 33.50 6.83 10.45
N ASP A 200 34.64 6.61 9.79
CA ASP A 200 35.05 7.41 8.63
C ASP A 200 34.10 7.27 7.44
N LEU A 201 33.62 6.06 7.15
CA LEU A 201 32.65 5.81 6.10
C LEU A 201 31.32 6.52 6.39
N LEU A 202 30.82 6.44 7.62
CA LEU A 202 29.58 7.12 8.04
C LEU A 202 29.73 8.64 8.02
N LEU A 203 30.84 9.19 8.51
CA LEU A 203 31.11 10.63 8.46
C LEU A 203 31.17 11.15 7.03
N LYS A 204 31.84 10.42 6.12
CA LYS A 204 31.86 10.76 4.69
C LYS A 204 30.46 10.78 4.09
N LYS A 205 29.61 9.79 4.41
CA LYS A 205 28.22 9.73 3.96
C LYS A 205 27.36 10.86 4.52
N LEU A 206 27.51 11.17 5.81
CA LEU A 206 26.65 12.12 6.51
C LEU A 206 26.99 13.58 6.23
N ASN A 207 28.28 13.92 6.04
CA ASN A 207 28.72 15.30 5.76
C ASN A 207 28.41 15.78 4.33
N GLY A 208 27.95 14.90 3.41
CA GLY A 208 27.61 15.27 2.04
C GLY A 208 28.79 15.78 1.19
N SER A 209 30.03 15.66 1.70
CA SER A 209 31.24 16.12 1.03
C SER A 209 31.71 15.07 0.01
N GLU A 210 31.18 15.21 -1.21
CA GLU A 210 31.70 14.79 -2.53
C GLU A 210 30.82 13.86 -3.35
N LYS A 211 30.78 14.19 -4.65
CA LYS A 211 30.53 13.26 -5.75
C LYS A 211 31.42 12.05 -5.55
N PHE A 212 30.80 10.87 -5.53
CA PHE A 212 31.46 9.58 -5.40
C PHE A 212 32.64 9.48 -6.38
N ASN A 213 33.88 9.49 -5.88
CA ASN A 213 35.10 9.44 -6.71
C ASN A 213 35.38 8.02 -7.29
N GLY A 214 34.34 7.23 -7.55
CA GLY A 214 34.43 5.89 -8.16
C GLY A 214 35.13 4.81 -7.32
N LYS A 215 35.78 5.16 -6.21
CA LYS A 215 36.54 4.22 -5.38
C LYS A 215 35.72 3.77 -4.17
N LEU A 216 35.04 2.64 -4.31
CA LEU A 216 34.32 1.97 -3.23
C LEU A 216 35.32 1.50 -2.15
N SER A 217 34.84 1.36 -0.90
CA SER A 217 35.70 0.94 0.21
C SER A 217 36.06 -0.55 0.09
N PRO A 218 37.20 -1.02 0.62
CA PRO A 218 37.52 -2.45 0.66
C PRO A 218 36.54 -3.23 1.55
N GLY A 219 36.12 -4.42 1.14
CA GLY A 219 35.15 -5.27 1.86
C GLY A 219 35.57 -5.74 3.27
N SER A 220 36.85 -5.55 3.63
CA SER A 220 37.40 -5.89 4.96
C SER A 220 36.85 -5.06 6.13
N VAL A 221 35.96 -4.10 5.87
CA VAL A 221 35.30 -3.27 6.90
C VAL A 221 34.08 -3.99 7.54
N LEU A 222 33.47 -4.97 6.85
CA LEU A 222 32.30 -5.71 7.35
C LEU A 222 32.73 -6.93 8.17
N VAL A 223 33.13 -6.71 9.42
CA VAL A 223 33.36 -7.81 10.37
C VAL A 223 32.42 -7.62 11.56
N GLY A 224 31.35 -8.43 11.66
CA GLY A 224 30.61 -8.62 12.92
C GLY A 224 29.09 -8.68 12.89
N ALA A 225 28.40 -8.23 11.83
CA ALA A 225 26.92 -8.24 11.78
C ALA A 225 26.38 -9.45 10.99
N LYS A 226 25.28 -10.07 11.44
CA LYS A 226 24.69 -11.28 10.83
C LYS A 226 23.57 -11.00 9.81
N ASP A 227 23.30 -9.74 9.47
CA ASP A 227 22.02 -9.33 8.88
C ASP A 227 22.12 -8.58 7.53
N TYR A 228 23.00 -8.99 6.61
CA TYR A 228 23.11 -8.34 5.30
C TYR A 228 23.17 -9.31 4.11
N GLN A 229 22.65 -8.87 2.96
CA GLN A 229 22.79 -9.52 1.65
C GLN A 229 23.77 -8.73 0.77
N ILE A 230 24.45 -9.42 -0.15
CA ILE A 230 25.51 -8.87 -1.01
C ILE A 230 25.16 -9.08 -2.50
N GLU A 231 25.21 -8.03 -3.33
CA GLU A 231 25.05 -8.11 -4.80
C GLU A 231 26.16 -7.36 -5.59
N PRO A 232 26.67 -7.89 -6.73
CA PRO A 232 27.69 -7.24 -7.60
C PRO A 232 27.14 -6.07 -8.48
N LEU A 233 27.77 -4.86 -8.56
CA LEU A 233 27.28 -3.73 -9.41
C LEU A 233 28.28 -2.64 -9.94
N ASN A 234 28.11 -2.09 -11.15
CA ASN A 234 28.97 -1.02 -11.71
C ASN A 234 28.59 0.45 -11.36
N SER A 235 29.42 1.40 -11.82
CA SER A 235 29.68 2.80 -11.39
C SER A 235 28.54 3.85 -11.29
N GLU A 236 27.25 3.50 -11.37
CA GLU A 236 26.11 4.44 -11.22
C GLU A 236 25.48 4.47 -9.80
N ILE A 237 26.21 3.93 -8.82
CA ILE A 237 25.75 3.66 -7.44
C ILE A 237 25.43 4.92 -6.62
N SER A 238 26.04 6.06 -6.94
CA SER A 238 25.99 7.28 -6.10
C SER A 238 24.57 7.77 -5.85
N SER A 239 23.73 7.76 -6.88
CA SER A 239 22.34 8.20 -6.77
C SER A 239 21.51 7.21 -5.94
N LEU A 240 21.77 5.90 -6.08
CA LEU A 240 21.05 4.84 -5.35
C LEU A 240 21.36 4.82 -3.86
N LEU A 241 22.60 5.15 -3.44
CA LEU A 241 22.99 5.24 -2.03
C LEU A 241 22.36 6.41 -1.27
N SER A 242 21.78 7.38 -2.00
CA SER A 242 21.08 8.53 -1.41
C SER A 242 19.59 8.26 -1.16
N LEU A 243 19.06 7.18 -1.72
CA LEU A 243 17.65 6.83 -1.62
C LEU A 243 17.33 6.27 -0.23
N SER A 244 16.32 6.85 0.40
CA SER A 244 15.85 6.43 1.71
C SER A 244 14.35 6.64 1.83
N HIS A 245 13.62 5.53 1.92
CA HIS A 245 12.18 5.50 2.15
C HIS A 245 11.81 4.15 2.78
N PRO A 246 10.84 4.07 3.73
CA PRO A 246 10.50 2.83 4.40
C PRO A 246 10.07 1.70 3.46
N ASN A 247 9.47 2.04 2.31
CA ASN A 247 9.02 1.05 1.32
C ASN A 247 9.98 0.85 0.14
N ILE A 248 11.22 1.32 0.24
CA ILE A 248 12.28 1.08 -0.74
C ILE A 248 13.41 0.31 -0.06
N MET A 249 13.98 -0.67 -0.76
CA MET A 249 15.15 -1.40 -0.29
C MET A 249 16.33 -0.44 -0.16
N GLN A 250 16.83 -0.26 1.06
CA GLN A 250 17.91 0.67 1.32
C GLN A 250 19.27 0.00 1.06
N TYR A 251 20.09 0.63 0.22
CA TYR A 251 21.49 0.26 0.02
C TYR A 251 22.37 0.97 1.05
N LEU A 252 22.78 0.22 2.07
CA LEU A 252 23.53 0.74 3.23
C LEU A 252 24.97 1.11 2.86
N CYS A 253 25.64 0.34 2.01
CA CYS A 253 26.98 0.64 1.52
C CYS A 253 27.32 -0.19 0.28
N GLY A 254 28.30 0.28 -0.48
CA GLY A 254 28.92 -0.45 -1.59
C GLY A 254 30.42 -0.64 -1.34
N PHE A 255 30.94 -1.80 -1.71
CA PHE A 255 32.35 -2.16 -1.63
C PHE A 255 32.83 -2.61 -3.01
N TYR A 256 34.10 -2.40 -3.34
CA TYR A 256 34.69 -3.01 -4.53
C TYR A 256 35.70 -4.03 -4.08
N ASP A 257 35.49 -5.26 -4.54
CA ASP A 257 36.43 -6.36 -4.41
C ASP A 257 37.42 -6.26 -5.59
N GLU A 258 38.64 -5.77 -5.30
CA GLU A 258 39.68 -5.62 -6.31
C GLU A 258 40.16 -6.98 -6.86
N GLU A 259 40.08 -8.06 -6.07
CA GLU A 259 40.52 -9.39 -6.47
C GLU A 259 39.53 -10.02 -7.45
N LYS A 260 38.22 -9.90 -7.16
CA LYS A 260 37.16 -10.42 -8.02
C LYS A 260 36.73 -9.47 -9.13
N LYS A 261 37.15 -8.19 -9.06
CA LYS A 261 36.66 -7.10 -9.92
C LYS A 261 35.14 -6.94 -9.86
N GLU A 262 34.57 -7.13 -8.68
CA GLU A 262 33.12 -7.08 -8.42
C GLU A 262 32.80 -6.02 -7.37
N CYS A 263 31.61 -5.40 -7.44
CA CYS A 263 31.20 -4.42 -6.46
C CYS A 263 30.05 -4.93 -5.59
N LEU A 264 30.29 -5.15 -4.32
CA LEU A 264 29.36 -5.71 -3.37
C LEU A 264 28.47 -4.62 -2.75
N LEU A 265 27.16 -4.70 -2.95
CA LEU A 265 26.16 -3.85 -2.29
C LEU A 265 25.60 -4.52 -1.04
N VAL A 266 25.61 -3.81 0.07
CA VAL A 266 25.02 -4.23 1.34
C VAL A 266 23.64 -3.61 1.47
N MET A 267 22.63 -4.44 1.71
CA MET A 267 21.24 -4.03 1.91
C MET A 267 20.65 -4.62 3.19
N GLU A 268 19.51 -4.08 3.61
CA GLU A 268 18.73 -4.66 4.71
C GLU A 268 18.27 -6.08 4.37
N MET A 269 18.41 -7.01 5.32
CA MET A 269 17.90 -8.37 5.15
C MET A 269 16.36 -8.42 5.25
N MET A 270 15.74 -9.01 4.24
CA MET A 270 14.31 -9.28 4.17
C MET A 270 14.06 -10.80 4.12
N ASN A 271 12.86 -11.24 4.50
CA ASN A 271 12.58 -12.67 4.68
C ASN A 271 12.41 -13.40 3.33
N LYS A 272 11.49 -12.92 2.49
CA LYS A 272 11.10 -13.53 1.21
C LYS A 272 10.59 -12.47 0.24
N ASP A 273 10.64 -12.74 -1.05
CA ASP A 273 9.95 -11.94 -2.06
C ASP A 273 8.45 -12.28 -2.15
N LEU A 274 7.67 -11.38 -2.73
CA LEU A 274 6.22 -11.52 -2.86
C LEU A 274 5.85 -12.69 -3.78
N HIS A 275 6.59 -12.93 -4.87
CA HIS A 275 6.33 -14.07 -5.75
C HIS A 275 6.39 -15.40 -4.99
N SER A 276 7.48 -15.61 -4.23
CA SER A 276 7.66 -16.78 -3.37
C SER A 276 6.54 -16.91 -2.33
N GLN A 277 6.14 -15.79 -1.71
CA GLN A 277 5.06 -15.77 -0.72
C GLN A 277 3.70 -16.14 -1.32
N ILE A 278 3.39 -15.66 -2.53
CA ILE A 278 2.17 -15.99 -3.26
C ILE A 278 2.13 -17.49 -3.58
N LYS A 279 3.22 -18.03 -4.13
CA LYS A 279 3.33 -19.44 -4.51
C LYS A 279 3.15 -20.39 -3.32
N GLU A 280 3.72 -20.06 -2.16
CA GLU A 280 3.57 -20.84 -0.93
C GLU A 280 2.12 -20.85 -0.41
N ASN A 281 1.43 -19.71 -0.50
CA ASN A 281 0.04 -19.57 -0.06
C ASN A 281 -0.98 -20.21 -1.02
N CYS A 282 -0.64 -20.40 -2.30
CA CYS A 282 -1.47 -21.02 -3.34
C CYS A 282 -1.50 -22.57 -3.33
N GLY A 283 -0.90 -23.24 -2.36
CA GLY A 283 -0.98 -24.71 -2.23
C GLY A 283 -2.44 -25.23 -2.14
N GLN A 284 -2.69 -26.44 -2.67
CA GLN A 284 -3.95 -27.11 -3.10
C GLN A 284 -5.28 -26.96 -2.31
N ARG A 285 -5.41 -26.11 -1.29
CA ARG A 285 -6.64 -25.93 -0.51
C ARG A 285 -7.03 -24.48 -0.16
N ARG A 286 -6.24 -23.44 -0.52
CA ARG A 286 -6.57 -22.04 -0.18
C ARG A 286 -6.92 -21.22 -1.42
N ARG A 287 -8.15 -20.68 -1.47
CA ARG A 287 -8.63 -19.76 -2.54
C ARG A 287 -8.34 -18.28 -2.26
N ILE A 288 -7.97 -17.92 -1.03
CA ILE A 288 -7.71 -16.54 -0.60
C ILE A 288 -6.25 -16.43 -0.18
N LEU A 289 -5.49 -15.59 -0.90
CA LEU A 289 -4.05 -15.43 -0.77
C LEU A 289 -3.65 -14.68 0.51
N PHE A 290 -4.31 -13.53 0.71
CA PHE A 290 -4.21 -12.67 1.89
C PHE A 290 -5.62 -12.13 2.21
N PRO A 291 -5.92 -11.76 3.45
CA PRO A 291 -7.11 -10.97 3.74
C PRO A 291 -7.10 -9.65 2.95
N LEU A 292 -8.26 -9.20 2.48
CA LEU A 292 -8.37 -8.00 1.64
C LEU A 292 -7.68 -6.75 2.23
N PRO A 293 -7.80 -6.44 3.54
CA PRO A 293 -7.08 -5.33 4.15
C PRO A 293 -5.55 -5.45 4.05
N VAL A 294 -5.01 -6.67 4.11
CA VAL A 294 -3.57 -6.94 3.96
C VAL A 294 -3.13 -6.70 2.51
N MET A 295 -3.93 -7.10 1.52
CA MET A 295 -3.66 -6.82 0.11
C MET A 295 -3.59 -5.32 -0.16
N VAL A 296 -4.57 -4.56 0.34
CA VAL A 296 -4.60 -3.09 0.18
C VAL A 296 -3.44 -2.42 0.90
N ASP A 297 -3.03 -2.92 2.09
CA ASP A 297 -1.85 -2.40 2.78
C ASP A 297 -0.55 -2.67 2.01
N LEU A 298 -0.42 -3.84 1.36
CA LEU A 298 0.70 -4.15 0.47
C LEU A 298 0.72 -3.25 -0.77
N MET A 299 -0.42 -3.11 -1.45
CA MET A 299 -0.56 -2.21 -2.61
C MET A 299 -0.18 -0.78 -2.26
N LEU A 300 -0.63 -0.29 -1.10
CA LEU A 300 -0.32 1.07 -0.63
C LEU A 300 1.18 1.22 -0.35
N GLN A 301 1.81 0.27 0.34
CA GLN A 301 3.24 0.29 0.60
C GLN A 301 4.08 0.33 -0.69
N ILE A 302 3.73 -0.51 -1.67
CA ILE A 302 4.41 -0.54 -2.98
C ILE A 302 4.21 0.80 -3.71
N ALA A 303 2.98 1.30 -3.76
CA ALA A 303 2.67 2.57 -4.42
C ALA A 303 3.44 3.74 -3.79
N ARG A 304 3.60 3.77 -2.47
CA ARG A 304 4.39 4.79 -1.76
C ARG A 304 5.88 4.71 -2.08
N GLY A 305 6.44 3.50 -2.17
CA GLY A 305 7.81 3.31 -2.62
C GLY A 305 8.02 3.88 -4.03
N MET A 306 7.11 3.56 -4.95
CA MET A 306 7.16 4.04 -6.33
C MET A 306 6.95 5.55 -6.46
N GLU A 307 6.01 6.13 -5.70
CA GLU A 307 5.83 7.58 -5.59
C GLU A 307 7.13 8.28 -5.19
N TYR A 308 7.81 7.74 -4.17
CA TYR A 308 9.11 8.26 -3.74
C TYR A 308 10.16 8.18 -4.86
N LEU A 309 10.32 7.03 -5.51
CA LEU A 309 11.28 6.87 -6.63
C LEU A 309 11.02 7.89 -7.75
N HIS A 310 9.75 8.07 -8.13
CA HIS A 310 9.38 9.02 -9.19
C HIS A 310 9.59 10.48 -8.78
N SER A 311 9.42 10.80 -7.50
CA SER A 311 9.69 12.15 -6.97
C SER A 311 11.17 12.55 -7.14
N VAL A 312 12.08 11.57 -7.05
CA VAL A 312 13.52 11.75 -7.25
C VAL A 312 13.98 11.37 -8.66
N LYS A 313 13.04 11.24 -9.61
CA LYS A 313 13.28 10.94 -11.04
C LYS A 313 14.02 9.62 -11.29
N VAL A 314 13.78 8.62 -10.44
CA VAL A 314 14.21 7.23 -10.65
C VAL A 314 13.01 6.42 -11.12
N TYR A 315 13.10 5.84 -12.31
CA TYR A 315 12.09 4.92 -12.84
C TYR A 315 12.55 3.48 -12.62
N HIS A 316 11.63 2.58 -12.25
CA HIS A 316 11.97 1.22 -11.89
C HIS A 316 12.25 0.35 -13.11
N GLY A 317 11.34 0.35 -14.09
CA GLY A 317 11.47 -0.35 -15.37
C GLY A 317 11.26 -1.88 -15.34
N ASP A 318 11.28 -2.50 -14.18
CA ASP A 318 11.13 -3.95 -13.97
C ASP A 318 10.31 -4.26 -12.70
N LEU A 319 9.19 -3.55 -12.49
CA LEU A 319 8.38 -3.74 -11.29
C LEU A 319 7.55 -5.03 -11.40
N ASN A 320 7.89 -6.04 -10.59
CA ASN A 320 7.23 -7.35 -10.58
C ASN A 320 7.26 -7.94 -9.15
N PRO A 321 6.50 -9.02 -8.86
CA PRO A 321 6.44 -9.59 -7.51
C PRO A 321 7.78 -10.14 -6.97
N SER A 322 8.72 -10.55 -7.81
CA SER A 322 10.06 -10.97 -7.36
C SER A 322 10.92 -9.79 -6.88
N ASN A 323 10.58 -8.56 -7.30
CA ASN A 323 11.22 -7.32 -6.88
C ASN A 323 10.50 -6.63 -5.70
N ILE A 324 9.58 -7.34 -5.03
CA ILE A 324 8.95 -6.87 -3.78
C ILE A 324 9.35 -7.79 -2.64
N PHE A 325 10.15 -7.30 -1.71
CA PHE A 325 10.54 -8.05 -0.52
C PHE A 325 9.58 -7.81 0.64
N LEU A 326 9.31 -8.86 1.41
CA LEU A 326 8.39 -8.88 2.53
C LEU A 326 9.10 -9.25 3.84
N LYS A 327 8.70 -8.57 4.92
CA LYS A 327 9.08 -8.86 6.29
C LYS A 327 7.82 -8.89 7.15
N ALA A 328 7.60 -9.96 7.91
CA ALA A 328 6.43 -10.05 8.78
C ALA A 328 6.47 -8.94 9.85
N ARG A 329 5.34 -8.26 10.10
CA ARG A 329 5.27 -7.28 11.19
C ARG A 329 5.05 -8.01 12.51
N ASN A 330 5.83 -7.70 13.55
CA ASN A 330 5.83 -8.43 14.83
C ASN A 330 4.48 -8.45 15.58
N SER A 331 3.47 -7.67 15.16
CA SER A 331 2.09 -7.75 15.65
C SER A 331 1.25 -8.86 14.96
N SER A 332 1.88 -9.78 14.20
CA SER A 332 1.27 -10.67 13.19
C SER A 332 0.48 -11.88 13.73
N THR A 333 -0.52 -11.67 14.59
CA THR A 333 -1.64 -12.63 14.64
C THR A 333 -2.51 -12.55 13.36
N GLU A 334 -2.42 -11.44 12.61
CA GLU A 334 -3.31 -11.12 11.48
C GLU A 334 -2.62 -11.11 10.09
N GLY A 335 -1.33 -11.46 10.00
CA GLY A 335 -0.64 -11.68 8.71
C GLY A 335 -0.24 -10.43 7.92
N TYR A 336 -0.03 -9.28 8.56
CA TYR A 336 0.49 -8.06 7.92
C TYR A 336 2.00 -8.12 7.66
N PHE A 337 2.43 -7.49 6.55
CA PHE A 337 3.82 -7.42 6.13
C PHE A 337 4.30 -5.97 5.98
N HIS A 338 5.59 -5.78 6.20
CA HIS A 338 6.33 -4.62 5.74
C HIS A 338 6.93 -4.95 4.37
N ALA A 339 6.57 -4.18 3.34
CA ALA A 339 6.96 -4.40 1.97
C ALA A 339 7.98 -3.35 1.50
N LYS A 340 9.03 -3.79 0.81
CA LYS A 340 10.06 -2.94 0.21
C LYS A 340 10.27 -3.30 -1.25
N VAL A 341 10.24 -2.29 -2.13
CA VAL A 341 10.56 -2.44 -3.55
C VAL A 341 12.08 -2.53 -3.71
N SER A 342 12.57 -3.43 -4.56
CA SER A 342 13.99 -3.65 -4.89
C SER A 342 14.20 -3.72 -6.40
N GLY A 343 15.45 -3.83 -6.87
CA GLY A 343 15.74 -4.04 -8.30
C GLY A 343 15.58 -2.80 -9.19
N PHE A 344 15.26 -1.64 -8.61
CA PHE A 344 15.26 -0.35 -9.30
C PHE A 344 16.69 0.17 -9.56
N GLY A 345 16.86 1.01 -10.58
CA GLY A 345 18.17 1.58 -10.93
C GLY A 345 19.15 0.60 -11.60
N LEU A 346 18.74 -0.66 -11.80
CA LEU A 346 19.53 -1.71 -12.46
C LEU A 346 19.13 -1.92 -13.94
N SER A 347 18.07 -1.25 -14.40
CA SER A 347 17.47 -1.46 -15.72
C SER A 347 18.34 -0.91 -16.87
N SER A 348 19.12 0.16 -16.64
CA SER A 348 20.15 0.63 -17.58
C SER A 348 21.27 -0.40 -17.82
N ILE A 349 21.48 -1.31 -16.85
CA ILE A 349 22.65 -2.21 -16.77
C ILE A 349 22.33 -3.61 -17.31
N LYS A 350 21.06 -4.06 -17.27
CA LYS A 350 20.63 -5.33 -17.89
C LYS A 350 20.81 -5.39 -19.41
N ASN A 351 21.16 -4.27 -20.06
CA ASN A 351 21.42 -4.17 -21.50
C ASN A 351 22.58 -5.05 -22.01
N HIS A 352 23.42 -5.63 -21.15
CA HIS A 352 24.49 -6.54 -21.57
C HIS A 352 24.18 -8.04 -21.46
N THR A 353 23.04 -8.44 -20.89
CA THR A 353 22.62 -9.85 -20.82
C THR A 353 21.10 -10.04 -20.88
N PHE A 354 20.41 -9.34 -21.78
CA PHE A 354 19.25 -9.95 -22.44
C PHE A 354 19.74 -10.95 -23.49
N SER A 355 20.61 -11.89 -23.07
CA SER A 355 20.55 -13.19 -23.72
C SER A 355 19.12 -13.66 -23.52
N ARG A 356 18.52 -14.27 -24.54
CA ARG A 356 17.31 -15.07 -24.39
C ARG A 356 17.62 -16.09 -23.31
N SER A 357 17.45 -15.72 -22.04
CA SER A 357 17.59 -16.63 -20.93
C SER A 357 16.52 -17.65 -21.24
N SER A 358 16.97 -18.85 -21.62
CA SER A 358 16.14 -20.05 -21.61
C SER A 358 15.20 -19.90 -20.42
N PRO A 359 13.88 -20.11 -20.60
CA PRO A 359 12.90 -19.87 -19.56
C PRO A 359 13.51 -20.36 -18.26
N GLY A 360 13.71 -19.45 -17.30
CA GLY A 360 14.25 -19.83 -16.00
C GLY A 360 13.47 -21.04 -15.51
N GLN A 361 14.03 -21.86 -14.63
CA GLN A 361 13.48 -23.15 -14.21
C GLN A 361 11.97 -23.17 -13.80
N ASN A 362 11.30 -22.02 -13.79
CA ASN A 362 9.89 -21.77 -13.50
C ASN A 362 9.01 -21.27 -14.68
N GLY A 363 9.48 -21.20 -15.95
CA GLY A 363 8.61 -21.11 -17.13
C GLY A 363 7.75 -19.84 -17.36
N THR A 364 7.92 -18.75 -16.59
CA THR A 364 7.14 -17.50 -16.75
C THR A 364 7.92 -16.47 -17.56
N ASP A 365 7.28 -15.85 -18.56
CA ASP A 365 7.89 -14.84 -19.45
C ASP A 365 7.96 -13.47 -18.74
N PRO A 366 9.16 -12.86 -18.55
CA PRO A 366 9.30 -11.54 -17.90
C PRO A 366 8.57 -10.40 -18.63
N LEU A 367 8.15 -10.59 -19.89
CA LEU A 367 7.45 -9.58 -20.68
C LEU A 367 6.05 -9.24 -20.17
N ILE A 368 5.41 -10.11 -19.37
CA ILE A 368 4.00 -9.91 -18.95
C ILE A 368 3.78 -8.70 -18.04
N TRP A 369 4.83 -8.23 -17.36
CA TRP A 369 4.77 -7.01 -16.52
C TRP A 369 5.17 -5.74 -17.26
N HIS A 370 5.65 -5.83 -18.50
CA HIS A 370 6.09 -4.68 -19.28
C HIS A 370 4.93 -3.98 -19.99
N ALA A 371 4.98 -2.64 -20.03
CA ALA A 371 3.96 -1.84 -20.67
C ALA A 371 3.97 -1.99 -22.20
N PRO A 372 2.82 -1.86 -22.90
CA PRO A 372 2.73 -2.00 -24.35
C PRO A 372 3.71 -1.13 -25.14
N GLU A 373 3.92 0.10 -24.69
CA GLU A 373 4.85 1.05 -25.31
C GLU A 373 6.31 0.65 -25.13
N VAL A 374 6.67 0.06 -23.98
CA VAL A 374 8.03 -0.46 -23.73
C VAL A 374 8.30 -1.67 -24.63
N LEU A 375 7.33 -2.56 -24.76
CA LEU A 375 7.41 -3.72 -25.66
C LEU A 375 7.54 -3.30 -27.13
N ALA A 376 6.86 -2.22 -27.54
CA ALA A 376 6.95 -1.69 -28.89
C ALA A 376 8.33 -1.12 -29.22
N GLU A 377 8.93 -0.38 -28.28
CA GLU A 377 10.28 0.18 -28.45
C GLU A 377 11.35 -0.92 -28.55
N GLN A 378 11.24 -1.95 -27.71
CA GLN A 378 12.18 -3.08 -27.68
C GLN A 378 12.20 -3.87 -29.00
N GLU A 379 11.05 -4.01 -29.66
CA GLU A 379 10.97 -4.70 -30.97
C GLU A 379 11.55 -3.86 -32.12
N GLN A 380 11.48 -2.53 -32.04
CA GLN A 380 11.87 -1.65 -33.15
C GLN A 380 13.37 -1.32 -33.19
N LEU A 381 14.04 -1.20 -32.05
CA LEU A 381 15.44 -0.72 -32.00
C LEU A 381 16.50 -1.82 -31.98
N GLY A 382 16.12 -3.10 -31.89
CA GLY A 382 17.08 -4.15 -31.52
C GLY A 382 17.66 -3.93 -30.12
N SER A 383 18.43 -4.90 -29.60
CA SER A 383 18.90 -4.94 -28.21
C SER A 383 19.88 -3.82 -27.78
N SER A 384 20.01 -2.74 -28.56
CA SER A 384 20.97 -1.65 -28.33
C SER A 384 20.29 -0.28 -28.34
N CYS A 385 19.42 -0.02 -27.36
CA CYS A 385 19.09 1.34 -26.93
C CYS A 385 18.42 1.35 -25.55
N SER A 386 18.68 2.39 -24.77
CA SER A 386 18.00 2.65 -23.49
C SER A 386 16.51 2.85 -23.73
N SER A 387 15.68 1.82 -23.53
CA SER A 387 14.22 2.01 -23.49
C SER A 387 13.93 3.08 -22.45
N LYS A 388 13.12 4.08 -22.84
CA LYS A 388 12.80 5.19 -21.96
C LYS A 388 11.74 4.73 -20.98
N PHE A 389 12.18 3.98 -19.96
CA PHE A 389 11.35 3.68 -18.80
C PHE A 389 10.75 4.99 -18.27
N SER A 390 9.43 5.00 -18.12
CA SER A 390 8.68 6.18 -17.72
C SER A 390 7.84 5.88 -16.49
N GLU A 391 7.40 6.93 -15.80
CA GLU A 391 6.47 6.78 -14.69
C GLU A 391 5.22 5.98 -15.08
N LYS A 392 4.68 6.22 -16.28
CA LYS A 392 3.47 5.55 -16.76
C LYS A 392 3.70 4.09 -17.11
N ALA A 393 4.92 3.72 -17.51
CA ALA A 393 5.28 2.31 -17.71
C ALA A 393 5.31 1.56 -16.37
N ASP A 394 5.90 2.14 -15.33
CA ASP A 394 5.90 1.54 -13.99
C ASP A 394 4.48 1.39 -13.41
N VAL A 395 3.58 2.34 -13.70
CA VAL A 395 2.15 2.24 -13.29
C VAL A 395 1.46 1.07 -13.96
N TYR A 396 1.77 0.76 -15.22
CA TYR A 396 1.25 -0.44 -15.88
C TYR A 396 1.69 -1.71 -15.16
N SER A 397 2.99 -1.81 -14.85
CA SER A 397 3.57 -2.94 -14.13
C SER A 397 2.94 -3.11 -12.75
N PHE A 398 2.67 -2.00 -12.05
CA PHE A 398 1.92 -2.00 -10.80
C PHE A 398 0.49 -2.54 -10.97
N GLY A 399 -0.20 -2.22 -12.09
CA GLY A 399 -1.50 -2.78 -12.42
C GLY A 399 -1.49 -4.31 -12.57
N MET A 400 -0.46 -4.86 -13.23
CA MET A 400 -0.26 -6.31 -13.36
C MET A 400 0.05 -6.96 -12.00
N LEU A 401 0.89 -6.33 -11.19
CA LEU A 401 1.16 -6.75 -9.81
C LEU A 401 -0.12 -6.76 -8.96
N CYS A 402 -0.98 -5.74 -9.09
CA CYS A 402 -2.26 -5.70 -8.39
C CYS A 402 -3.18 -6.85 -8.79
N PHE A 403 -3.22 -7.21 -10.07
CA PHE A 403 -3.99 -8.37 -10.52
C PHE A 403 -3.51 -9.67 -9.88
N GLU A 404 -2.20 -9.89 -9.85
CA GLU A 404 -1.62 -11.09 -9.24
C GLU A 404 -1.90 -11.14 -7.72
N LEU A 405 -1.79 -10.00 -7.02
CA LEU A 405 -2.17 -9.91 -5.61
C LEU A 405 -3.64 -10.25 -5.35
N LEU A 406 -4.56 -9.74 -6.18
CA LEU A 406 -6.00 -9.91 -6.01
C LEU A 406 -6.48 -11.32 -6.39
N THR A 407 -5.84 -11.95 -7.37
CA THR A 407 -6.29 -13.23 -7.92
C THR A 407 -5.46 -14.43 -7.47
N GLY A 408 -4.23 -14.20 -7.02
CA GLY A 408 -3.23 -15.24 -6.75
C GLY A 408 -2.72 -15.94 -8.02
N LYS A 409 -3.09 -15.45 -9.20
CA LYS A 409 -2.72 -16.02 -10.50
C LYS A 409 -1.71 -15.13 -11.20
N VAL A 410 -0.76 -15.76 -11.89
CA VAL A 410 0.16 -15.05 -12.77
C VAL A 410 -0.65 -14.39 -13.90
N PRO A 411 -0.38 -13.13 -14.27
CA PRO A 411 -1.04 -12.50 -15.41
C PRO A 411 -0.90 -13.34 -16.67
N PHE A 412 -1.98 -13.49 -17.43
CA PHE A 412 -2.02 -14.28 -18.68
C PHE A 412 -1.65 -15.77 -18.53
N GLU A 413 -1.88 -16.37 -17.35
CA GLU A 413 -1.62 -17.79 -17.09
C GLU A 413 -2.39 -18.74 -18.04
N ASP A 414 -3.55 -18.33 -18.56
CA ASP A 414 -4.37 -19.18 -19.43
C ASP A 414 -3.62 -19.54 -20.73
N SER A 415 -3.58 -20.84 -21.05
CA SER A 415 -2.68 -21.45 -22.05
C SER A 415 -2.78 -20.93 -23.49
N HIS A 416 -3.83 -20.19 -23.84
CA HIS A 416 -4.00 -19.56 -25.15
C HIS A 416 -3.24 -18.22 -25.28
N LEU A 417 -2.71 -17.70 -24.19
CA LEU A 417 -2.05 -16.40 -24.10
C LEU A 417 -0.51 -16.52 -24.09
N GLN A 418 0.04 -17.70 -23.81
CA GLN A 418 1.48 -17.91 -23.62
C GLN A 418 2.25 -18.15 -24.94
N GLY A 419 3.51 -17.70 -25.00
CA GLY A 419 4.47 -17.95 -26.10
C GLY A 419 4.92 -16.69 -26.85
N ASP A 420 5.63 -16.86 -27.98
CA ASP A 420 6.24 -15.79 -28.81
C ASP A 420 5.26 -14.68 -29.28
N LYS A 421 3.95 -14.90 -29.11
CA LYS A 421 2.88 -13.96 -29.48
C LYS A 421 2.46 -13.05 -28.32
N MET A 422 2.90 -13.29 -27.08
CA MET A 422 2.48 -12.53 -25.88
C MET A 422 2.72 -11.03 -26.02
N SER A 423 3.93 -10.63 -26.44
CA SER A 423 4.26 -9.23 -26.69
C SER A 423 3.27 -8.58 -27.67
N ARG A 424 2.94 -9.28 -28.76
CA ARG A 424 2.02 -8.79 -29.80
C ARG A 424 0.59 -8.64 -29.27
N ASN A 425 0.15 -9.59 -28.47
CA ASN A 425 -1.17 -9.60 -27.84
C ASN A 425 -1.35 -8.46 -26.82
N ILE A 426 -0.35 -8.25 -25.95
CA ILE A 426 -0.36 -7.14 -24.98
C ILE A 426 -0.45 -5.79 -25.71
N ARG A 427 0.31 -5.62 -26.80
CA ARG A 427 0.25 -4.43 -27.66
C ARG A 427 -1.09 -4.27 -28.39
N ALA A 428 -1.74 -5.37 -28.76
CA ALA A 428 -3.09 -5.34 -29.33
C ALA A 428 -4.18 -4.99 -28.32
N GLY A 429 -3.84 -4.84 -27.03
CA GLY A 429 -4.76 -4.45 -25.97
C GLY A 429 -5.32 -5.63 -25.17
N GLU A 430 -4.78 -6.84 -25.35
CA GLU A 430 -5.18 -7.98 -24.52
C GLU A 430 -4.78 -7.77 -23.06
N ARG A 431 -5.69 -8.09 -22.13
CA ARG A 431 -5.52 -7.89 -20.68
C ARG A 431 -6.09 -9.09 -19.93
N PRO A 432 -5.54 -9.42 -18.75
CA PRO A 432 -6.05 -10.55 -17.97
C PRO A 432 -7.43 -10.24 -17.39
N LEU A 433 -8.25 -11.27 -17.25
CA LEU A 433 -9.62 -11.16 -16.76
C LEU A 433 -9.68 -11.45 -15.26
N PHE A 434 -10.30 -10.55 -14.50
CA PHE A 434 -10.59 -10.81 -13.10
C PHE A 434 -11.67 -11.89 -12.96
N PRO A 435 -11.51 -12.86 -12.03
CA PRO A 435 -12.56 -13.83 -11.76
C PRO A 435 -13.81 -13.15 -11.20
N PHE A 436 -14.97 -13.75 -11.48
CA PHE A 436 -16.24 -13.32 -10.88
C PHE A 436 -16.59 -14.26 -9.71
N PRO A 437 -17.01 -13.74 -8.53
CA PRO A 437 -17.11 -12.32 -8.17
C PRO A 437 -15.76 -11.69 -7.79
N SER A 438 -15.58 -10.39 -8.05
CA SER A 438 -14.42 -9.59 -7.63
C SER A 438 -14.83 -8.23 -7.08
N HIS A 439 -14.01 -7.66 -6.20
CA HIS A 439 -14.20 -6.32 -5.64
C HIS A 439 -13.98 -5.26 -6.74
N LYS A 440 -15.08 -4.77 -7.33
CA LYS A 440 -15.06 -3.88 -8.51
C LYS A 440 -14.15 -2.65 -8.34
N TYR A 441 -14.14 -2.01 -7.19
CA TYR A 441 -13.30 -0.82 -6.92
C TYR A 441 -11.78 -1.13 -6.99
N LEU A 442 -11.35 -2.32 -6.56
CA LEU A 442 -9.95 -2.76 -6.68
C LEU A 442 -9.61 -3.23 -8.10
N ALA A 443 -10.54 -3.97 -8.73
CA ALA A 443 -10.38 -4.37 -10.13
C ALA A 443 -10.32 -3.15 -11.06
N ASN A 444 -11.12 -2.12 -10.82
CA ASN A 444 -11.10 -0.86 -11.57
C ASN A 444 -9.79 -0.10 -11.36
N LEU A 445 -9.24 -0.09 -10.15
CA LEU A 445 -7.91 0.49 -9.89
C LEU A 445 -6.84 -0.17 -10.74
N ALA A 446 -6.74 -1.50 -10.70
CA ALA A 446 -5.79 -2.25 -11.54
C ALA A 446 -6.04 -1.99 -13.04
N LYS A 447 -7.31 -1.95 -13.46
CA LYS A 447 -7.68 -1.67 -14.86
C LYS A 447 -7.28 -0.30 -15.35
N ARG A 448 -7.39 0.72 -14.49
CA ARG A 448 -6.95 2.08 -14.82
C ARG A 448 -5.42 2.17 -14.89
N CYS A 449 -4.71 1.43 -14.04
CA CYS A 449 -3.26 1.37 -14.05
C CYS A 449 -2.69 0.76 -15.34
N TRP A 450 -3.33 -0.26 -15.92
CA TRP A 450 -2.85 -0.92 -17.16
C TRP A 450 -3.52 -0.46 -18.46
N HIS A 451 -4.14 0.73 -18.44
CA HIS A 451 -4.81 1.29 -19.61
C HIS A 451 -3.86 1.37 -20.82
N THR A 452 -4.35 1.11 -22.04
CA THR A 452 -3.51 1.10 -23.26
C THR A 452 -2.80 2.43 -23.45
N ASP A 453 -3.55 3.55 -23.45
CA ASP A 453 -2.98 4.90 -23.45
C ASP A 453 -2.28 5.21 -22.10
N PRO A 454 -0.96 5.48 -22.09
CA PRO A 454 -0.21 5.84 -20.89
C PRO A 454 -0.72 7.09 -20.17
N VAL A 455 -1.30 8.06 -20.89
CA VAL A 455 -1.78 9.32 -20.31
C VAL A 455 -3.00 9.10 -19.40
N GLN A 456 -3.81 8.08 -19.70
CA GLN A 456 -5.00 7.74 -18.91
C GLN A 456 -4.65 7.03 -17.59
N ARG A 457 -3.42 6.55 -17.44
CA ARG A 457 -2.96 5.87 -16.22
C ARG A 457 -2.73 6.92 -15.12
N PRO A 458 -3.17 6.68 -13.87
CA PRO A 458 -2.97 7.62 -12.76
C PRO A 458 -1.48 7.76 -12.40
N SER A 459 -1.09 8.80 -11.65
CA SER A 459 0.22 8.85 -11.00
C SER A 459 0.23 7.99 -9.74
N PHE A 460 1.41 7.65 -9.22
CA PHE A 460 1.49 6.95 -7.93
C PHE A 460 0.94 7.78 -6.78
N SER A 461 1.04 9.12 -6.81
CA SER A 461 0.41 10.00 -5.82
C SER A 461 -1.12 9.86 -5.78
N SER A 462 -1.75 9.79 -6.96
CA SER A 462 -3.19 9.50 -7.07
C SER A 462 -3.54 8.11 -6.54
N ILE A 463 -2.75 7.09 -6.91
CA ILE A 463 -2.94 5.71 -6.44
C ILE A 463 -2.84 5.64 -4.91
N CYS A 464 -1.85 6.29 -4.30
CA CYS A 464 -1.66 6.37 -2.85
C CYS A 464 -2.87 6.97 -2.13
N ARG A 465 -3.44 8.07 -2.65
CA ARG A 465 -4.66 8.70 -2.08
C ARG A 465 -5.87 7.78 -2.19
N ILE A 466 -6.10 7.19 -3.37
CA ILE A 466 -7.20 6.25 -3.62
C ILE A 466 -7.09 5.03 -2.70
N LEU A 467 -5.92 4.39 -2.61
CA LEU A 467 -5.71 3.21 -1.76
C LEU A 467 -5.91 3.50 -0.27
N ARG A 468 -5.49 4.68 0.22
CA ARG A 468 -5.79 5.12 1.58
C ARG A 468 -7.28 5.25 1.84
N TYR A 469 -8.04 5.78 0.87
CA TYR A 469 -9.48 5.91 1.00
C TYR A 469 -10.22 4.55 0.87
N ILE A 470 -9.72 3.63 0.04
CA ILE A 470 -10.17 2.24 0.02
C ILE A 470 -9.92 1.59 1.39
N LYS A 471 -8.73 1.78 1.98
CA LYS A 471 -8.41 1.26 3.32
C LYS A 471 -9.40 1.79 4.37
N ARG A 472 -9.75 3.08 4.34
CA ARG A 472 -10.83 3.65 5.19
C ARG A 472 -12.13 2.86 5.05
N PHE A 473 -12.60 2.67 3.82
CA PHE A 473 -13.85 1.97 3.55
C PHE A 473 -13.84 0.53 4.08
N LEU A 474 -12.72 -0.18 3.90
CA LEU A 474 -12.56 -1.52 4.44
C LEU A 474 -12.57 -1.54 5.97
N VAL A 475 -11.87 -0.62 6.62
CA VAL A 475 -11.83 -0.58 8.09
C VAL A 475 -13.21 -0.28 8.69
N GLN A 476 -14.05 0.52 8.02
CA GLN A 476 -15.41 0.82 8.49
C GLN A 476 -16.43 -0.28 8.20
N ASN A 477 -16.18 -1.17 7.23
CA ASN A 477 -17.16 -2.15 6.74
C ASN A 477 -16.62 -3.59 6.75
N PRO A 478 -16.21 -4.17 7.89
CA PRO A 478 -15.42 -5.41 7.97
C PRO A 478 -15.97 -6.65 7.23
N ASP A 479 -17.27 -6.67 6.93
CA ASP A 479 -17.95 -7.77 6.24
C ASP A 479 -17.71 -7.72 4.70
N HIS A 480 -16.45 -7.90 4.27
CA HIS A 480 -16.05 -7.87 2.84
C HIS A 480 -16.20 -9.21 2.11
N SER A 481 -16.74 -10.23 2.78
CA SER A 481 -16.84 -11.60 2.27
C SER A 481 -17.80 -11.75 1.10
N GLN A 482 -18.70 -10.78 0.90
CA GLN A 482 -19.62 -10.71 -0.23
C GLN A 482 -19.37 -9.43 -1.07
N PRO A 483 -18.54 -9.52 -2.13
CA PRO A 483 -18.17 -8.38 -2.97
C PRO A 483 -19.35 -7.66 -3.63
N GLU A 484 -20.48 -8.34 -3.81
CA GLU A 484 -21.68 -7.80 -4.46
C GLU A 484 -22.47 -6.85 -3.55
N LEU A 485 -22.47 -7.09 -2.24
CA LEU A 485 -23.23 -6.30 -1.27
C LEU A 485 -22.43 -5.11 -0.69
N THR A 486 -21.09 -5.16 -0.78
CA THR A 486 -20.19 -4.14 -0.24
C THR A 486 -19.47 -3.39 -1.36
N GLN A 487 -20.19 -2.45 -1.98
CA GLN A 487 -19.63 -1.50 -2.93
C GLN A 487 -19.51 -0.11 -2.28
N PRO A 488 -18.44 0.65 -2.57
CA PRO A 488 -18.38 2.04 -2.15
C PRO A 488 -19.50 2.84 -2.83
N PRO A 489 -20.01 3.90 -2.17
CA PRO A 489 -21.13 4.67 -2.70
C PRO A 489 -20.77 5.49 -3.94
N VAL A 490 -19.48 5.81 -4.12
CA VAL A 490 -18.97 6.64 -5.21
C VAL A 490 -17.72 5.99 -5.80
N ASP A 491 -17.50 6.16 -7.10
CA ASP A 491 -16.23 5.79 -7.73
C ASP A 491 -15.10 6.72 -7.24
N TYR A 492 -14.07 6.13 -6.63
CA TYR A 492 -12.93 6.87 -6.09
C TYR A 492 -12.08 7.57 -7.15
N PHE A 493 -12.15 7.15 -8.41
CA PHE A 493 -11.52 7.91 -9.49
C PHE A 493 -12.22 9.24 -9.76
N GLU A 494 -13.53 9.33 -9.55
CA GLU A 494 -14.24 10.61 -9.67
C GLU A 494 -13.90 11.55 -8.52
N LEU A 495 -13.76 11.02 -7.30
CA LEU A 495 -13.29 11.80 -6.15
C LEU A 495 -11.88 12.36 -6.42
N GLU A 496 -10.97 11.50 -6.90
CA GLU A 496 -9.60 11.91 -7.22
C GLU A 496 -9.54 12.91 -8.37
N ALA A 497 -10.36 12.77 -9.42
CA ALA A 497 -10.40 13.74 -10.51
C ALA A 497 -10.80 15.15 -10.02
N GLY A 498 -11.78 15.24 -9.11
CA GLY A 498 -12.15 16.49 -8.47
C GLY A 498 -11.02 17.08 -7.61
N PHE A 499 -10.33 16.23 -6.85
CA PHE A 499 -9.22 16.63 -5.98
C PHE A 499 -8.01 17.13 -6.78
N VAL A 500 -7.56 16.39 -7.80
CA VAL A 500 -6.41 16.75 -8.64
C VAL A 500 -6.66 18.03 -9.44
N LYS A 501 -7.89 18.22 -9.96
CA LYS A 501 -8.25 19.45 -10.67
C LYS A 501 -8.03 20.67 -9.78
N LYS A 502 -8.39 20.56 -8.50
CA LYS A 502 -8.19 21.63 -7.52
C LYS A 502 -6.72 21.86 -7.17
N LEU A 503 -5.96 20.78 -6.92
CA LEU A 503 -4.51 20.86 -6.69
C LEU A 503 -3.78 21.59 -7.82
N THR A 504 -4.15 21.27 -9.07
CA THR A 504 -3.56 21.88 -10.27
C THR A 504 -3.82 23.38 -10.32
N VAL A 505 -5.02 23.83 -9.93
CA VAL A 505 -5.38 25.25 -9.85
C VAL A 505 -4.60 25.96 -8.73
N GLU A 506 -4.34 25.28 -7.62
CA GLU A 506 -3.63 25.84 -6.45
C GLU A 506 -2.09 25.76 -6.56
N GLY A 507 -1.54 25.14 -7.60
CA GLY A 507 -0.10 25.04 -7.83
C GLY A 507 0.65 24.20 -6.79
N GLN A 508 -0.03 23.26 -6.13
CA GLN A 508 0.58 22.36 -5.14
C GLN A 508 1.40 21.25 -5.84
N LEU A 509 2.54 20.89 -5.25
CA LEU A 509 3.47 19.88 -5.77
C LEU A 509 3.22 18.50 -5.14
N ASP A 510 3.21 17.46 -5.98
CA ASP A 510 3.28 16.05 -5.56
C ASP A 510 4.76 15.58 -5.51
N PRO A 511 5.16 14.71 -4.55
CA PRO A 511 4.35 14.18 -3.46
C PRO A 511 4.15 15.19 -2.31
N MET A 512 2.95 15.19 -1.73
CA MET A 512 2.62 16.03 -0.57
C MET A 512 3.20 15.44 0.74
N PRO A 513 3.57 16.27 1.72
CA PRO A 513 4.11 15.80 2.99
C PRO A 513 3.07 15.00 3.81
N VAL A 514 3.56 14.14 4.71
CA VAL A 514 2.74 13.29 5.60
C VAL A 514 1.68 14.06 6.39
N SER A 515 1.94 15.33 6.73
CA SER A 515 1.00 16.22 7.41
C SER A 515 -0.29 16.52 6.62
N GLN A 516 -0.30 16.29 5.31
CA GLN A 516 -1.44 16.55 4.43
C GLN A 516 -2.41 15.36 4.34
N ILE A 517 -2.03 14.19 4.86
CA ILE A 517 -2.85 12.98 4.82
C ILE A 517 -4.24 13.20 5.42
N PRO A 518 -4.41 13.81 6.61
CA PRO A 518 -5.73 14.00 7.18
C PRO A 518 -6.62 14.93 6.34
N PHE A 519 -6.03 15.97 5.76
CA PHE A 519 -6.76 16.88 4.85
C PHE A 519 -7.21 16.16 3.58
N GLN A 520 -6.35 15.35 2.96
CA GLN A 520 -6.70 14.56 1.76
C GLN A 520 -7.88 13.63 2.05
N MET A 521 -7.86 12.91 3.18
CA MET A 521 -8.96 12.03 3.59
C MET A 521 -10.25 12.82 3.88
N PHE A 522 -10.13 13.98 4.54
CA PHE A 522 -11.25 14.87 4.80
C PHE A 522 -11.88 15.42 3.52
N ALA A 523 -11.07 15.88 2.56
CA ALA A 523 -11.52 16.42 1.29
C ALA A 523 -12.27 15.36 0.45
N TYR A 524 -11.78 14.12 0.42
CA TYR A 524 -12.49 13.01 -0.20
C TYR A 524 -13.86 12.78 0.46
N ARG A 525 -13.89 12.78 1.79
CA ARG A 525 -15.13 12.56 2.55
C ARG A 525 -16.15 13.66 2.33
N LEU A 526 -15.69 14.90 2.24
CA LEU A 526 -16.51 16.05 1.93
C LEU A 526 -17.23 15.89 0.58
N VAL A 527 -16.49 15.53 -0.47
CA VAL A 527 -17.05 15.32 -1.82
C VAL A 527 -17.97 14.08 -1.86
N GLU A 528 -17.62 13.01 -1.14
CA GLU A 528 -18.47 11.82 -1.01
C GLU A 528 -19.82 12.14 -0.34
N LYS A 529 -19.82 12.93 0.75
CA LYS A 529 -21.06 13.39 1.41
C LYS A 529 -21.90 14.28 0.50
N GLU A 530 -21.27 15.17 -0.26
CA GLU A 530 -21.98 16.01 -1.22
C GLU A 530 -22.72 15.17 -2.28
N LYS A 531 -22.00 14.25 -2.94
CA LYS A 531 -22.58 13.39 -3.98
C LYS A 531 -23.71 12.51 -3.43
N THR A 532 -23.49 11.86 -2.29
CA THR A 532 -24.53 11.02 -1.69
C THR A 532 -25.75 11.83 -1.25
N SER A 533 -25.60 13.07 -0.80
CA SER A 533 -26.73 13.94 -0.45
C SER A 533 -27.58 14.37 -1.66
N LEU A 534 -26.96 14.52 -2.83
CA LEU A 534 -27.66 14.85 -4.07
C LEU A 534 -28.49 13.66 -4.57
N ASP A 535 -27.92 12.44 -4.54
CA ASP A 535 -28.65 11.22 -4.91
C ASP A 535 -29.92 10.98 -4.07
N TYR A 536 -29.90 11.38 -2.79
CA TYR A 536 -31.09 11.31 -1.93
C TYR A 536 -32.16 12.35 -2.30
N LYS A 537 -31.76 13.54 -2.78
CA LYS A 537 -32.70 14.58 -3.22
C LYS A 537 -33.32 14.25 -4.58
N ASP A 538 -32.55 13.65 -5.50
CA ASP A 538 -33.09 13.21 -6.78
C ASP A 538 -34.10 12.07 -6.59
N LYS A 539 -33.80 11.08 -5.74
CA LYS A 539 -34.74 9.99 -5.44
C LYS A 539 -35.99 10.43 -4.67
N SER A 540 -35.91 11.47 -3.83
CA SER A 540 -37.10 12.01 -3.16
C SER A 540 -37.96 12.85 -4.11
N SER A 541 -37.37 13.45 -5.14
CA SER A 541 -38.10 14.17 -6.19
C SER A 541 -38.79 13.24 -7.19
N GLU A 542 -38.18 12.09 -7.54
CA GLU A 542 -38.82 11.09 -8.40
C GLU A 542 -39.98 10.38 -7.70
N SER A 543 -39.84 10.03 -6.41
CA SER A 543 -40.91 9.40 -5.63
C SER A 543 -42.08 10.33 -5.31
N ALA A 544 -41.86 11.64 -5.25
CA ALA A 544 -42.93 12.63 -5.17
C ALA A 544 -43.68 12.81 -6.50
N SER A 545 -43.02 12.55 -7.64
CA SER A 545 -43.64 12.65 -8.96
C SER A 545 -44.53 11.43 -9.32
N GLU A 546 -44.21 10.24 -8.79
CA GLU A 546 -45.06 9.05 -8.95
C GLU A 546 -46.28 9.06 -8.01
N ALA A 547 -46.17 9.67 -6.83
CA ALA A 547 -47.30 9.81 -5.89
C ALA A 547 -48.36 10.83 -6.34
N ALA A 548 -48.04 11.72 -7.28
CA ALA A 548 -48.97 12.70 -7.85
C ALA A 548 -49.78 12.18 -9.05
N ALA A 549 -49.50 10.97 -9.54
CA ALA A 549 -50.20 10.37 -10.69
C ALA A 549 -51.30 9.36 -10.31
N SER A 550 -51.58 9.15 -9.03
CA SER A 550 -52.63 8.23 -8.58
C SER A 550 -53.40 8.77 -7.37
N GLY A 551 -54.40 9.61 -7.63
CA GLY A 551 -55.36 10.09 -6.63
C GLY A 551 -56.49 10.88 -7.27
N SER A 552 -57.68 10.26 -7.34
CA SER A 552 -59.03 10.77 -7.67
C SER A 552 -59.24 12.28 -7.46
N GLY A 553 -59.95 13.02 -8.32
CA GLY A 553 -61.32 12.79 -8.75
C GLY A 553 -62.21 13.85 -8.07
N ASP A 554 -62.76 14.77 -8.88
CA ASP A 554 -63.82 15.77 -8.65
C ASP A 554 -64.06 16.31 -7.23
N GLU A 555 -63.93 17.64 -7.05
CA GLU A 555 -65.06 18.54 -6.71
C GLU A 555 -64.68 20.01 -7.06
N ASN A 556 -65.62 20.72 -7.70
CA ASN A 556 -65.58 22.16 -7.96
C ASN A 556 -66.06 22.94 -6.73
N VAL A 557 -65.43 24.07 -6.36
CA VAL A 557 -66.06 25.40 -6.08
C VAL A 557 -64.95 26.44 -5.92
N ALA A 558 -65.15 27.61 -6.55
CA ALA A 558 -64.27 28.77 -6.60
C ALA A 558 -64.31 29.66 -5.34
N LEU A 559 -63.23 30.43 -5.08
CA LEU A 559 -63.21 31.90 -4.85
C LEU A 559 -61.80 32.42 -4.44
N VAL A 560 -61.27 33.29 -5.30
CA VAL A 560 -60.37 34.48 -5.20
C VAL A 560 -59.71 34.86 -3.85
N ASP A 561 -58.37 35.00 -3.82
CA ASP A 561 -57.62 36.29 -3.82
C ASP A 561 -56.07 36.08 -3.67
N ASP A 562 -55.32 36.89 -4.45
CA ASP A 562 -53.86 37.00 -4.65
C ASP A 562 -53.18 37.79 -3.48
N PRO A 563 -51.85 38.13 -3.42
CA PRO A 563 -50.78 37.95 -4.42
C PRO A 563 -49.36 37.58 -3.91
N PHE A 564 -48.50 37.18 -4.87
CA PHE A 564 -47.14 37.73 -5.18
C PHE A 564 -46.03 36.69 -5.50
N LEU A 565 -45.61 36.61 -6.78
CA LEU A 565 -44.29 37.04 -7.33
C LEU A 565 -43.81 36.25 -8.59
N GLN A 566 -43.38 37.03 -9.59
CA GLN A 566 -42.33 36.82 -10.60
C GLN A 566 -42.26 35.50 -11.41
N ALA A 567 -42.27 35.61 -12.75
CA ALA A 567 -41.05 35.43 -13.56
C ALA A 567 -41.31 35.56 -15.08
N SER A 568 -40.26 36.02 -15.73
CA SER A 568 -40.00 36.26 -17.15
C SER A 568 -40.03 35.01 -18.04
N GLU A 569 -40.67 35.13 -19.21
CA GLU A 569 -40.51 34.24 -20.36
C GLU A 569 -39.29 34.60 -21.22
N GLY A 570 -38.69 33.58 -21.86
CA GLY A 570 -37.65 33.78 -22.87
C GLY A 570 -37.13 32.50 -23.55
N ARG A 571 -37.96 31.93 -24.44
CA ARG A 571 -37.67 31.19 -25.70
C ARG A 571 -36.33 30.47 -25.94
N LEU A 572 -36.42 29.22 -26.44
CA LEU A 572 -35.65 28.65 -27.58
C LEU A 572 -36.23 27.26 -27.94
N VAL A 573 -37.16 27.13 -28.90
CA VAL A 573 -37.00 26.83 -30.34
C VAL A 573 -36.22 25.53 -30.64
N CYS A 574 -36.97 24.48 -30.99
CA CYS A 574 -36.55 23.26 -31.68
C CYS A 574 -36.78 23.38 -33.20
N SER A 575 -35.91 22.78 -34.01
CA SER A 575 -36.16 22.39 -35.42
C SER A 575 -35.23 21.22 -35.74
N GLU A 576 -35.74 20.00 -35.83
CA GLU A 576 -36.21 19.29 -37.03
C GLU A 576 -35.12 18.48 -37.77
N THR A 577 -35.49 17.23 -38.02
CA THR A 577 -34.81 16.16 -38.76
C THR A 577 -34.85 16.40 -40.28
N PRO A 578 -34.23 15.52 -41.08
CA PRO A 578 -35.11 14.62 -41.84
C PRO A 578 -34.64 13.17 -41.95
N GLU A 579 -35.66 12.34 -42.22
CA GLU A 579 -35.73 10.89 -42.32
C GLU A 579 -35.11 10.28 -43.60
N LYS A 580 -34.82 8.97 -43.56
CA LYS A 580 -35.20 8.01 -44.63
C LYS A 580 -35.11 6.51 -44.21
N LYS A 581 -36.29 5.89 -44.03
CA LYS A 581 -36.82 4.54 -44.41
C LYS A 581 -35.82 3.36 -44.59
N ILE A 582 -35.85 2.26 -43.81
CA ILE A 582 -36.73 1.04 -43.83
C ILE A 582 -36.74 0.35 -45.22
N SER A 583 -36.32 -0.91 -45.46
CA SER A 583 -36.90 -2.21 -45.00
C SER A 583 -36.12 -3.45 -45.59
N PRO A 584 -36.49 -4.75 -45.38
CA PRO A 584 -35.56 -5.82 -44.94
C PRO A 584 -35.53 -7.14 -45.78
N ALA A 585 -34.86 -8.17 -45.22
CA ALA A 585 -35.07 -9.63 -45.38
C ALA A 585 -33.97 -10.43 -46.13
N LYS A 586 -33.44 -11.49 -45.48
CA LYS A 586 -33.88 -12.89 -45.67
C LYS A 586 -33.04 -13.90 -44.86
N ILE A 587 -33.76 -14.76 -44.15
CA ILE A 587 -33.31 -16.03 -43.55
C ILE A 587 -33.57 -17.12 -44.61
N SER A 588 -32.65 -18.09 -44.76
CA SER A 588 -32.97 -19.40 -45.35
C SER A 588 -32.32 -20.51 -44.54
N ALA A 589 -33.15 -21.44 -44.07
CA ALA A 589 -32.75 -22.72 -43.52
C ALA A 589 -32.86 -23.79 -44.61
N GLU A 590 -31.96 -24.78 -44.61
CA GLU A 590 -32.23 -26.11 -45.16
C GLU A 590 -31.63 -27.20 -44.26
N SER A 591 -32.45 -28.22 -44.06
CA SER A 591 -32.31 -29.35 -43.15
C SER A 591 -31.77 -30.61 -43.83
N LYS A 592 -31.17 -31.54 -43.07
CA LYS A 592 -31.33 -33.00 -43.31
C LYS A 592 -31.07 -33.87 -42.07
N THR A 593 -32.18 -34.51 -41.62
CA THR A 593 -32.35 -35.90 -41.11
C THR A 593 -31.46 -36.43 -39.95
N ARG A 594 -31.97 -36.65 -38.73
CA ARG A 594 -32.92 -37.65 -38.16
C ARG A 594 -32.30 -38.98 -37.69
N ARG A 595 -32.51 -39.26 -36.38
CA ARG A 595 -32.75 -40.53 -35.63
C ARG A 595 -31.80 -40.66 -34.43
N SER A 596 -32.20 -41.02 -33.20
CA SER A 596 -33.48 -41.47 -32.64
C SER A 596 -33.33 -41.65 -31.11
N LEU A 597 -34.42 -41.38 -30.36
CA LEU A 597 -34.91 -41.98 -29.07
C LEU A 597 -33.90 -42.26 -27.93
N GLY A 598 -34.17 -42.01 -26.64
CA GLY A 598 -35.36 -41.57 -25.92
C GLY A 598 -35.06 -41.60 -24.39
N THR A 599 -35.74 -40.75 -23.63
CA THR A 599 -35.86 -40.78 -22.15
C THR A 599 -37.07 -41.65 -21.75
N PRO A 600 -37.44 -41.85 -20.46
CA PRO A 600 -36.78 -41.58 -19.16
C PRO A 600 -36.86 -42.79 -18.19
N LYS A 601 -36.29 -42.70 -16.98
CA LYS A 601 -37.00 -43.09 -15.73
C LYS A 601 -36.23 -42.71 -14.47
N THR A 602 -36.90 -41.90 -13.65
CA THR A 602 -36.71 -41.63 -12.23
C THR A 602 -36.84 -42.88 -11.36
N GLN A 603 -36.00 -43.02 -10.34
CA GLN A 603 -36.42 -43.49 -9.02
C GLN A 603 -35.41 -43.08 -7.93
N ALA A 604 -35.91 -42.40 -6.91
CA ALA A 604 -35.22 -42.07 -5.68
C ALA A 604 -35.42 -43.20 -4.66
N GLN A 605 -34.39 -43.53 -3.88
CA GLN A 605 -34.55 -44.10 -2.54
C GLN A 605 -33.38 -43.69 -1.63
N LYS A 606 -33.74 -43.48 -0.36
CA LYS A 606 -33.05 -42.78 0.73
C LYS A 606 -32.04 -43.67 1.51
N PRO A 607 -31.28 -43.13 2.49
CA PRO A 607 -29.97 -43.61 2.95
C PRO A 607 -29.96 -44.39 4.29
N THR A 608 -28.73 -44.74 4.72
CA THR A 608 -28.20 -45.15 6.07
C THR A 608 -27.93 -46.65 6.31
N PRO A 609 -27.05 -47.09 7.26
CA PRO A 609 -26.37 -46.35 8.34
C PRO A 609 -24.85 -46.64 8.59
N LEU A 610 -24.29 -45.79 9.45
CA LEU A 610 -23.02 -45.92 10.21
C LEU A 610 -22.94 -47.18 11.09
N LYS A 611 -21.72 -47.71 11.34
CA LYS A 611 -21.13 -47.95 12.69
C LYS A 611 -19.69 -48.57 12.63
N PRO A 612 -18.92 -48.61 13.76
CA PRO A 612 -17.52 -48.19 13.85
C PRO A 612 -16.56 -49.29 14.37
N CYS A 613 -15.26 -48.98 14.50
CA CYS A 613 -14.27 -49.51 15.48
C CYS A 613 -12.91 -48.82 15.19
N GLY A 614 -12.25 -48.07 16.09
CA GLY A 614 -11.52 -48.51 17.30
C GLY A 614 -10.12 -49.00 16.89
N GLY A 615 -8.96 -48.63 17.44
CA GLY A 615 -8.51 -47.79 18.55
C GLY A 615 -7.02 -48.12 18.83
N MET A 616 -6.20 -47.09 19.04
CA MET A 616 -4.88 -47.03 19.71
C MET A 616 -3.78 -48.09 19.49
N LYS A 617 -2.55 -47.63 19.18
CA LYS A 617 -1.33 -48.05 19.90
C LYS A 617 -0.18 -47.01 19.73
N LEU A 618 0.30 -46.51 20.87
CA LEU A 618 1.61 -45.88 21.03
C LEU A 618 2.71 -46.92 20.89
N ASN A 619 3.90 -46.52 20.42
CA ASN A 619 5.14 -47.07 20.97
C ASN A 619 6.31 -46.08 20.88
N ARG A 620 7.01 -45.96 22.01
CA ARG A 620 8.29 -45.27 22.22
C ARG A 620 9.45 -46.21 21.86
N GLY A 621 10.55 -45.62 21.40
CA GLY A 621 11.91 -45.97 21.81
C GLY A 621 12.63 -47.05 21.02
N ALA A 622 13.79 -46.69 20.44
CA ALA A 622 15.04 -47.43 20.64
C ALA A 622 16.24 -46.57 20.21
N GLN A 623 17.28 -46.73 21.00
CA GLN A 623 18.54 -46.00 21.10
C GLN A 623 19.65 -46.78 20.39
N MET A 624 20.78 -46.10 20.14
CA MET A 624 22.15 -46.61 19.99
C MET A 624 22.61 -47.29 18.70
N GLY A 625 23.84 -46.93 18.29
CA GLY A 625 24.73 -47.86 17.58
C GLY A 625 25.80 -47.23 16.71
N LEU A 626 26.92 -46.85 17.32
CA LEU A 626 28.22 -46.49 16.72
C LEU A 626 28.73 -47.45 15.63
N GLY A 627 29.51 -46.92 14.68
CA GLY A 627 30.40 -47.71 13.80
C GLY A 627 31.33 -46.85 12.93
N ARG A 628 32.58 -46.66 13.38
CA ARG A 628 33.77 -46.22 12.61
C ARG A 628 34.07 -47.23 11.48
N THR A 629 34.65 -46.86 10.32
CA THR A 629 36.10 -46.73 10.02
C THR A 629 36.24 -46.11 8.60
N SER A 630 37.13 -45.18 8.27
CA SER A 630 38.59 -45.24 8.02
C SER A 630 38.92 -43.86 7.38
N GLY A 631 40.02 -43.14 7.58
CA GLY A 631 41.38 -43.47 7.93
C GLY A 631 42.28 -43.22 6.71
N HIS A 632 42.88 -42.03 6.58
CA HIS A 632 44.28 -41.85 6.18
C HIS A 632 44.78 -40.43 6.45
N ALA A 633 45.96 -40.40 7.06
CA ALA A 633 46.68 -39.29 7.66
C ALA A 633 47.56 -38.52 6.66
N LEU A 634 47.86 -37.27 7.01
CA LEU A 634 49.13 -36.62 6.69
C LEU A 634 49.59 -35.86 7.94
N ASP A 635 50.63 -36.39 8.57
CA ASP A 635 51.46 -35.74 9.57
C ASP A 635 52.29 -34.62 8.92
N SER A 636 52.49 -33.50 9.62
CA SER A 636 53.82 -33.00 9.99
C SER A 636 53.71 -31.71 10.81
N ASP A 637 54.20 -31.82 12.04
CA ASP A 637 54.87 -30.85 12.93
C ASP A 637 55.05 -29.40 12.43
N VAL A 638 55.02 -28.35 13.26
CA VAL A 638 55.92 -28.09 14.40
C VAL A 638 55.34 -26.96 15.28
N SER A 639 55.57 -27.09 16.59
CA SER A 639 55.80 -26.08 17.66
C SER A 639 55.58 -24.59 17.40
#